data_AF-A0A9J7YXP1-F1
#
_entry.id   AF-A0A9J7YXP1-F1
#
_cell.length_a   1.000
_cell.length_b   1.000
_cell.length_c   1.000
_cell.angle_alpha   90.00
_cell.angle_beta   90.00
_cell.angle_gamma   90.00
#
_symmetry.space_group_name_H-M   'P 1'
#
loop_
_entity.id
_entity.type
_entity.pdbx_description
1 polymer ?
#
loop_
_entity_poly.entity_id
_entity_poly.type
_entity_poly.pdbx_seq_one_letter_code
_entity_poly.pdbx_strand_id
1 'polypeptide(L)'
;MNVHHTTQIQLLQVRMDKPVCFIDTDSAGKLRVQQSALKILEQIQQPVVVVAVVGLYRTGKSHLMNRLAGKQTGFALGSTIESKTKGIWMWCVSHPTKAGTTLVLLDTEGLGDMDKGDPKHDTNIFSLAVLLSSTLVYNSRGTIDNKAVMELQYITELSECIKVKSSDEDADDSSEFVKFFPSFIWAVRDFTLELKIDGKDVTEDEYLEFALKLKHGTSRSVIEYNFPRECIQRFFPSRKCFTFPFPTAPENMSHLGSLASADISSEFLKVTDHFCKFVFHDSSVKRLKVGHTVTGRVLGHLAKTYVDTISSGAVPCLENAVIAMATIENKAAVKEGLQVYQSEMEKLKDSFPLELKDVFSEHQHLSSTATQAFMKRSFKDTDGKYLKSLEEKIIKLFDEHLCQNEHASKKRCEEILSSLSAPMMVKLKKGFYAKPGGYDLFCKDLEDIVNKYNSQAKKEVKAEEILEEFLKQKSVDSKAILQADKKLTEKEKKIKEEKEKAALLEQEIKAREEKLRQLEEKMEAVRQSNEERMRQMKEKMDEEMRLQREETERAMNRKLREQADLLQKSFKEEADVMRQEMEEFKRQNTESNRAGELVAILENSSRRHEEEVATMMQQRSVQMMAIQQMIVRSEAEINRAREFAAIVENSSRRHEELMAMMMQQYRANMMAVHSSNGCRTM
;
A
#
# COMPACT_ATOMS: atom_id res chain seq x y z
N MET A 1 -34.55 3.76 -21.30
CA MET A 1 -34.12 4.50 -20.10
C MET A 1 -33.43 3.50 -19.18
N ASN A 2 -32.11 3.31 -19.36
CA ASN A 2 -31.30 2.42 -18.52
C ASN A 2 -30.64 3.26 -17.44
N VAL A 3 -30.99 3.02 -16.19
CA VAL A 3 -30.38 3.63 -15.02
C VAL A 3 -29.23 2.71 -14.59
N HIS A 4 -27.99 3.14 -14.85
CA HIS A 4 -26.81 2.54 -14.25
C HIS A 4 -26.81 2.87 -12.75
N HIS A 5 -27.06 1.87 -11.91
CA HIS A 5 -26.73 1.93 -10.49
C HIS A 5 -25.23 1.75 -10.31
N THR A 6 -24.49 2.85 -10.42
CA THR A 6 -23.11 2.92 -9.91
C THR A 6 -23.20 3.14 -8.41
N THR A 7 -23.05 2.09 -7.61
CA THR A 7 -22.92 2.19 -6.16
C THR A 7 -21.57 2.84 -5.85
N GLN A 8 -21.54 4.18 -5.80
CA GLN A 8 -20.43 4.91 -5.18
C GLN A 8 -20.40 4.52 -3.71
N ILE A 9 -19.43 3.69 -3.33
CA ILE A 9 -19.04 3.52 -1.93
C ILE A 9 -18.52 4.89 -1.47
N GLN A 10 -19.37 5.68 -0.81
CA GLN A 10 -18.94 6.84 -0.04
C GLN A 10 -17.93 6.34 1.01
N LEU A 11 -16.64 6.61 0.79
CA LEU A 11 -15.61 6.43 1.80
C LEU A 11 -16.02 7.24 3.03
N LEU A 12 -16.49 6.57 4.08
CA LEU A 12 -16.79 7.18 5.38
C LEU A 12 -15.60 8.05 5.82
N GLN A 13 -15.76 9.37 5.78
CA GLN A 13 -14.78 10.30 6.34
C GLN A 13 -14.80 10.15 7.86
N VAL A 14 -13.84 9.41 8.40
CA VAL A 14 -13.63 9.32 9.85
C VAL A 14 -13.19 10.70 10.33
N ARG A 15 -14.08 11.39 11.05
CA ARG A 15 -13.83 12.70 11.67
C ARG A 15 -13.90 12.52 13.18
N MET A 16 -12.81 12.88 13.86
CA MET A 16 -12.79 12.89 15.32
C MET A 16 -13.31 14.23 15.84
N ASP A 17 -14.20 14.21 16.83
CA ASP A 17 -14.72 15.44 17.47
C ASP A 17 -13.70 16.08 18.42
N LYS A 18 -12.83 15.26 19.02
CA LYS A 18 -11.81 15.68 20.00
C LYS A 18 -10.53 14.86 19.83
N PRO A 19 -9.37 15.40 20.22
CA PRO A 19 -8.14 14.62 20.25
C PRO A 19 -8.20 13.49 21.27
N VAL A 20 -7.40 12.45 21.03
CA VAL A 20 -7.24 11.31 21.94
C VAL A 20 -5.76 11.06 22.19
N CYS A 21 -5.43 10.50 23.35
CA CYS A 21 -4.09 10.03 23.63
C CYS A 21 -3.74 8.91 22.66
N PHE A 22 -2.63 9.06 21.93
CA PHE A 22 -2.17 8.10 20.93
C PHE A 22 -1.05 7.24 21.50
N ILE A 23 -0.04 7.87 22.07
CA ILE A 23 1.09 7.23 22.73
C ILE A 23 1.14 7.79 24.14
N ASP A 24 1.11 6.92 25.13
CA ASP A 24 1.13 7.27 26.55
C ASP A 24 2.39 6.72 27.20
N THR A 25 2.69 7.20 28.41
CA THR A 25 3.78 6.70 29.23
C THR A 25 3.20 5.86 30.36
N ASP A 26 3.59 4.59 30.46
CA ASP A 26 3.13 3.72 31.54
C ASP A 26 3.78 4.08 32.89
N SER A 27 3.32 3.45 33.97
CA SER A 27 3.83 3.67 35.32
C SER A 27 5.31 3.33 35.49
N ALA A 28 5.91 2.60 34.55
CA ALA A 28 7.33 2.27 34.52
C ALA A 28 8.15 3.22 33.62
N GLY A 29 7.53 4.29 33.10
CA GLY A 29 8.19 5.25 32.22
C GLY A 29 8.31 4.79 30.76
N LYS A 30 7.66 3.69 30.36
CA LYS A 30 7.75 3.17 28.99
C LYS A 30 6.61 3.68 28.11
N LEU A 31 6.94 3.99 26.86
CA LEU A 31 5.97 4.43 25.87
C LEU A 31 5.06 3.27 25.43
N ARG A 32 3.76 3.52 25.28
CA ARG A 32 2.79 2.54 24.79
C ARG A 32 1.77 3.18 23.87
N VAL A 33 1.49 2.51 22.75
CA VAL A 33 0.40 2.94 21.86
C VAL A 33 -0.95 2.54 22.46
N GLN A 34 -1.88 3.49 22.49
CA GLN A 34 -3.23 3.27 22.98
C GLN A 34 -4.08 2.50 21.98
N GLN A 35 -4.65 1.37 22.42
CA GLN A 35 -5.44 0.49 21.55
C GLN A 35 -6.71 1.17 21.01
N SER A 36 -7.29 2.11 21.77
CA SER A 36 -8.42 2.94 21.32
C SER A 36 -8.05 3.83 20.12
N ALA A 37 -6.85 4.42 20.15
CA ALA A 37 -6.33 5.22 19.04
C ALA A 37 -6.03 4.37 17.80
N LEU A 38 -5.46 3.17 17.98
CA LEU A 38 -5.23 2.24 16.86
C LEU A 38 -6.53 1.86 16.13
N LYS A 39 -7.62 1.60 16.86
CA LYS A 39 -8.93 1.28 16.27
C LYS A 39 -9.47 2.41 15.40
N ILE A 40 -9.21 3.68 15.75
CA ILE A 40 -9.59 4.83 14.94
C ILE A 40 -8.76 4.86 13.65
N LEU A 41 -7.45 4.71 13.77
CA LEU A 41 -6.53 4.70 12.63
C LEU A 41 -6.81 3.55 11.65
N GLU A 42 -7.17 2.36 12.14
CA GLU A 42 -7.52 1.19 11.31
C GLU A 42 -8.71 1.42 10.35
N GLN A 43 -9.61 2.34 10.71
CA GLN A 43 -10.78 2.72 9.91
C GLN A 43 -10.45 3.75 8.81
N ILE A 44 -9.33 4.46 8.95
CA ILE A 44 -8.89 5.49 7.99
C ILE A 44 -8.11 4.80 6.86
N GLN A 45 -8.81 4.48 5.77
CA GLN A 45 -8.21 3.94 4.54
C GLN A 45 -7.63 5.02 3.61
N GLN A 46 -7.92 6.29 3.90
CA GLN A 46 -7.41 7.42 3.11
C GLN A 46 -5.92 7.66 3.38
N PRO A 47 -5.18 8.19 2.38
CA PRO A 47 -3.84 8.74 2.60
C PRO A 47 -3.82 9.77 3.73
N VAL A 48 -2.75 9.79 4.52
CA VAL A 48 -2.60 10.73 5.63
C VAL A 48 -1.51 11.77 5.39
N VAL A 49 -1.82 13.02 5.72
CA VAL A 49 -0.84 14.10 5.93
C VAL A 49 -0.66 14.22 7.44
N VAL A 50 0.57 14.09 7.94
CA VAL A 50 0.83 14.02 9.38
C VAL A 50 1.65 15.22 9.82
N VAL A 51 1.07 16.10 10.62
CA VAL A 51 1.74 17.29 11.16
C VAL A 51 1.98 17.08 12.64
N ALA A 52 3.23 17.05 13.05
CA ALA A 52 3.61 16.95 14.47
C ALA A 52 4.16 18.28 14.97
N VAL A 53 3.82 18.68 16.20
CA VAL A 53 4.44 19.82 16.88
C VAL A 53 5.27 19.36 18.07
N VAL A 54 6.48 19.87 18.17
CA VAL A 54 7.44 19.58 19.23
C VAL A 54 8.03 20.88 19.77
N GLY A 55 8.62 20.83 20.97
CA GLY A 55 9.26 21.98 21.60
C GLY A 55 9.04 22.01 23.10
N LEU A 56 9.70 22.96 23.77
CA LEU A 56 9.68 23.10 25.22
C LEU A 56 8.25 23.14 25.80
N TYR A 57 8.10 22.70 27.04
CA TYR A 57 6.82 22.80 27.74
C TYR A 57 6.34 24.27 27.81
N ARG A 58 5.01 24.46 27.73
CA ARG A 58 4.32 25.76 27.80
C ARG A 58 4.66 26.80 26.72
N THR A 59 5.11 26.39 25.54
CA THR A 59 5.35 27.31 24.41
C THR A 59 4.12 27.53 23.51
N GLY A 60 2.94 27.02 23.88
CA GLY A 60 1.70 27.22 23.11
C GLY A 60 1.51 26.28 21.92
N LYS A 61 2.09 25.08 21.97
CA LYS A 61 1.98 24.01 20.95
C LYS A 61 0.52 23.61 20.66
N SER A 62 -0.20 23.19 21.69
CA SER A 62 -1.59 22.73 21.61
C SER A 62 -2.54 23.79 21.03
N HIS A 63 -2.28 25.08 21.28
CA HIS A 63 -3.03 26.17 20.64
C HIS A 63 -2.83 26.15 19.12
N LEU A 64 -1.59 26.04 18.64
CA LEU A 64 -1.28 25.99 17.21
C LEU A 64 -1.94 24.79 16.52
N MET A 65 -1.94 23.63 17.19
CA MET A 65 -2.60 22.42 16.68
C MET A 65 -4.12 22.55 16.62
N ASN A 66 -4.75 23.21 17.60
CA ASN A 66 -6.18 23.51 17.54
C ASN A 66 -6.52 24.39 16.33
N ARG A 67 -5.68 25.40 16.03
CA ARG A 67 -5.84 26.25 14.85
C ARG A 67 -5.74 25.46 13.54
N LEU A 68 -4.79 24.53 13.44
CA LEU A 68 -4.70 23.60 12.29
C LEU A 68 -5.92 22.68 12.16
N ALA A 69 -6.56 22.30 13.28
CA ALA A 69 -7.82 21.55 13.26
C ALA A 69 -9.03 22.40 12.83
N GLY A 70 -8.85 23.73 12.64
CA GLY A 70 -9.93 24.67 12.38
C GLY A 70 -10.83 24.90 13.59
N LYS A 71 -10.32 24.70 14.80
CA LYS A 71 -11.08 24.80 16.06
C LYS A 71 -10.36 25.71 17.06
N GLN A 72 -11.11 26.37 17.94
CA GLN A 72 -10.50 27.11 19.07
C GLN A 72 -10.09 26.16 20.20
N THR A 73 -10.89 25.12 20.43
CA THR A 73 -10.71 24.14 21.50
C THR A 73 -10.51 22.73 20.92
N GLY A 74 -9.75 21.91 21.62
CA GLY A 74 -9.48 20.52 21.24
C GLY A 74 -8.40 19.92 22.13
N PHE A 75 -7.14 20.05 21.74
CA PHE A 75 -6.01 19.74 22.60
C PHE A 75 -6.04 20.66 23.81
N ALA A 76 -5.83 20.08 25.00
CA ALA A 76 -5.95 20.79 26.25
C ALA A 76 -4.86 21.86 26.39
N LEU A 77 -5.25 23.09 26.69
CA LEU A 77 -4.29 24.15 27.00
C LEU A 77 -3.91 24.09 28.48
N GLY A 78 -2.60 24.06 28.76
CA GLY A 78 -2.05 24.17 30.12
C GLY A 78 -1.99 25.62 30.57
N SER A 79 -2.67 25.95 31.66
CA SER A 79 -2.64 27.28 32.32
C SER A 79 -1.86 27.27 33.65
N THR A 80 -1.43 26.09 34.11
CA THR A 80 -0.76 25.86 35.40
C THR A 80 0.71 25.46 35.21
N ILE A 81 1.42 25.26 36.33
CA ILE A 81 2.83 24.88 36.32
C ILE A 81 3.02 23.39 35.91
N GLU A 82 1.98 22.57 35.98
CA GLU A 82 2.06 21.17 35.57
C GLU A 82 1.97 21.02 34.05
N SER A 83 2.76 20.10 33.49
CA SER A 83 2.63 19.73 32.08
C SER A 83 1.33 18.93 31.87
N LYS A 84 0.45 19.44 31.00
CA LYS A 84 -0.85 18.81 30.73
C LYS A 84 -0.80 17.71 29.68
N THR A 85 -0.08 17.93 28.59
CA THR A 85 0.04 16.94 27.52
C THR A 85 1.10 15.93 27.95
N LYS A 86 0.69 14.71 28.26
CA LYS A 86 1.61 13.57 28.47
C LYS A 86 1.61 12.65 27.25
N GLY A 87 2.80 12.18 26.85
CA GLY A 87 3.02 11.38 25.66
C GLY A 87 2.76 12.12 24.33
N ILE A 88 2.09 11.46 23.38
CA ILE A 88 1.69 12.04 22.08
C ILE A 88 0.18 11.89 21.92
N TRP A 89 -0.49 12.99 21.62
CA TRP A 89 -1.92 13.03 21.36
C TRP A 89 -2.19 13.21 19.87
N MET A 90 -3.24 12.56 19.36
CA MET A 90 -3.61 12.66 17.96
C MET A 90 -5.01 13.26 17.76
N TRP A 91 -5.18 13.97 16.65
CA TRP A 91 -6.48 14.42 16.16
C TRP A 91 -6.57 14.22 14.64
N CYS A 92 -7.46 13.35 14.20
CA CYS A 92 -7.71 13.07 12.77
C CYS A 92 -8.90 13.89 12.28
N VAL A 93 -8.66 14.75 11.29
CA VAL A 93 -9.68 15.58 10.64
C VAL A 93 -9.57 15.47 9.12
N SER A 94 -10.64 15.76 8.40
CA SER A 94 -10.58 15.83 6.93
C SER A 94 -9.62 16.94 6.50
N HIS A 95 -8.78 16.66 5.52
CA HIS A 95 -7.81 17.65 5.07
C HIS A 95 -8.53 18.84 4.39
N PRO A 96 -8.29 20.12 4.79
CA PRO A 96 -9.06 21.26 4.30
C PRO A 96 -8.93 21.52 2.79
N THR A 97 -7.74 21.29 2.22
CA THR A 97 -7.41 21.63 0.83
C THR A 97 -7.11 20.42 -0.08
N LYS A 98 -6.95 19.20 0.46
CA LYS A 98 -6.53 18.00 -0.28
C LYS A 98 -7.61 16.92 -0.19
N ALA A 99 -8.54 16.95 -1.14
CA ALA A 99 -9.67 16.03 -1.18
C ALA A 99 -9.22 14.56 -1.10
N GLY A 100 -9.98 13.74 -0.36
CA GLY A 100 -9.68 12.33 -0.20
C GLY A 100 -8.51 11.99 0.72
N THR A 101 -7.92 12.98 1.41
CA THR A 101 -6.86 12.75 2.42
C THR A 101 -7.31 13.15 3.83
N THR A 102 -6.69 12.53 4.83
CA THR A 102 -6.91 12.85 6.25
C THR A 102 -5.70 13.61 6.81
N LEU A 103 -5.96 14.72 7.49
CA LEU A 103 -4.95 15.46 8.25
C LEU A 103 -4.88 14.87 9.66
N VAL A 104 -3.72 14.34 10.03
CA VAL A 104 -3.43 13.80 11.35
C VAL A 104 -2.54 14.80 12.09
N LEU A 105 -3.06 15.35 13.17
CA LEU A 105 -2.39 16.32 14.01
C LEU A 105 -1.81 15.62 15.23
N LEU A 106 -0.49 15.69 15.43
CA LEU A 106 0.21 15.11 16.57
C LEU A 106 0.71 16.22 17.50
N ASP A 107 0.11 16.34 18.68
CA ASP A 107 0.57 17.25 19.74
C ASP A 107 1.40 16.45 20.75
N THR A 108 2.65 16.84 20.93
CA THR A 108 3.55 16.12 21.84
C THR A 108 3.62 16.77 23.22
N GLU A 109 3.97 15.95 24.18
CA GLU A 109 4.48 16.38 25.48
C GLU A 109 5.59 17.43 25.32
N GLY A 110 5.67 18.34 26.29
CA GLY A 110 6.70 19.38 26.31
C GLY A 110 8.04 18.84 26.74
N LEU A 111 9.07 19.15 25.96
CA LEU A 111 10.46 18.81 26.27
C LEU A 111 10.93 19.61 27.49
N GLY A 112 11.77 19.00 28.34
CA GLY A 112 12.38 19.63 29.51
C GLY A 112 11.46 19.83 30.71
N ASP A 113 10.40 19.01 30.83
CA ASP A 113 9.46 19.05 31.94
C ASP A 113 10.08 18.54 33.26
N MET A 114 10.02 19.35 34.33
CA MET A 114 10.82 19.16 35.57
C MET A 114 10.46 17.92 36.38
N ASP A 115 9.27 17.36 36.18
CA ASP A 115 8.84 16.14 36.86
C ASP A 115 9.48 14.86 36.28
N LYS A 116 10.26 14.97 35.19
CA LYS A 116 10.98 13.81 34.61
C LYS A 116 12.46 13.81 35.00
N GLY A 117 12.90 12.65 35.49
CA GLY A 117 14.30 12.36 35.75
C GLY A 117 15.05 11.68 34.59
N ASP A 118 14.41 11.37 33.46
CA ASP A 118 15.02 10.65 32.33
C ASP A 118 15.05 11.47 31.02
N PRO A 119 16.20 12.04 30.63
CA PRO A 119 16.40 12.74 29.36
C PRO A 119 16.07 11.89 28.11
N LYS A 120 16.20 10.56 28.21
CA LYS A 120 15.97 9.64 27.08
C LYS A 120 14.51 9.61 26.64
N HIS A 121 13.59 9.89 27.54
CA HIS A 121 12.16 9.95 27.24
C HIS A 121 11.82 11.07 26.25
N ASP A 122 12.38 12.27 26.47
CA ASP A 122 12.15 13.41 25.60
C ASP A 122 12.75 13.17 24.19
N THR A 123 13.94 12.57 24.12
CA THR A 123 14.56 12.14 22.85
C THR A 123 13.70 11.11 22.12
N ASN A 124 13.07 10.16 22.83
CA ASN A 124 12.15 9.19 22.24
C ASN A 124 10.87 9.84 21.68
N ILE A 125 10.26 10.77 22.41
CA ILE A 125 9.08 11.53 21.95
C ILE A 125 9.42 12.34 20.70
N PHE A 126 10.59 13.00 20.70
CA PHE A 126 11.07 13.77 19.56
C PHE A 126 11.32 12.86 18.34
N SER A 127 12.01 11.73 18.53
CA SER A 127 12.28 10.75 17.48
C SER A 127 10.99 10.19 16.87
N LEU A 128 9.99 9.87 17.70
CA LEU A 128 8.67 9.42 17.22
C LEU A 128 7.94 10.51 16.43
N ALA A 129 8.01 11.77 16.85
CA ALA A 129 7.42 12.88 16.10
C ALA A 129 8.05 13.03 14.71
N VAL A 130 9.38 12.89 14.60
CA VAL A 130 10.09 12.89 13.32
C VAL A 130 9.67 11.70 12.45
N LEU A 131 9.70 10.48 13.00
CA LEU A 131 9.40 9.26 12.26
C LEU A 131 7.97 9.21 11.71
N LEU A 132 7.00 9.69 12.50
CA LEU A 132 5.58 9.59 12.16
C LEU A 132 5.09 10.74 11.28
N SER A 133 5.69 11.92 11.37
CA SER A 133 5.22 13.11 10.64
C SER A 133 5.70 13.20 9.20
N SER A 134 4.92 13.89 8.35
CA SER A 134 5.39 14.44 7.07
C SER A 134 5.79 15.91 7.18
N THR A 135 5.35 16.60 8.24
CA THR A 135 5.81 17.94 8.60
C THR A 135 6.01 18.05 10.11
N LEU A 136 7.19 18.48 10.51
CA LEU A 136 7.57 18.70 11.91
C LEU A 136 7.61 20.20 12.18
N VAL A 137 6.80 20.64 13.14
CA VAL A 137 6.77 22.02 13.62
C VAL A 137 7.56 22.08 14.93
N TYR A 138 8.72 22.70 14.91
CA TYR A 138 9.46 23.03 16.12
C TYR A 138 9.01 24.39 16.66
N ASN A 139 8.41 24.39 17.85
CA ASN A 139 7.79 25.57 18.44
C ASN A 139 8.61 26.06 19.65
N SER A 140 9.27 27.21 19.49
CA SER A 140 10.08 27.88 20.52
C SER A 140 9.52 29.25 20.88
N ARG A 141 10.08 29.91 21.90
CA ARG A 141 9.72 31.27 22.30
C ARG A 141 10.90 32.22 22.12
N GLY A 142 10.62 33.49 21.89
CA GLY A 142 11.62 34.55 21.80
C GLY A 142 12.27 34.60 20.43
N THR A 143 13.57 34.30 20.35
CA THR A 143 14.38 34.46 19.14
C THR A 143 15.15 33.17 18.83
N ILE A 144 15.65 33.04 17.61
CA ILE A 144 16.59 32.00 17.20
C ILE A 144 18.01 32.48 17.51
N ASP A 145 18.40 32.41 18.78
CA ASP A 145 19.78 32.66 19.20
C ASP A 145 20.61 31.37 19.20
N ASN A 146 21.91 31.47 19.53
CA ASN A 146 22.75 30.27 19.58
C ASN A 146 22.25 29.27 20.62
N LYS A 147 21.68 29.74 21.73
CA LYS A 147 21.17 28.86 22.78
C LYS A 147 19.97 28.06 22.26
N ALA A 148 19.03 28.68 21.56
CA ALA A 148 17.86 28.03 20.96
C ALA A 148 18.26 26.95 19.94
N VAL A 149 19.33 27.18 19.16
CA VAL A 149 19.88 26.17 18.24
C VAL A 149 20.61 25.05 18.99
N MET A 150 21.29 25.35 20.09
CA MET A 150 21.95 24.32 20.92
C MET A 150 20.95 23.49 21.73
N GLU A 151 19.84 24.08 22.16
CA GLU A 151 18.72 23.40 22.83
C GLU A 151 18.02 22.40 21.90
N LEU A 152 18.25 22.46 20.59
CA LEU A 152 17.90 21.42 19.63
C LEU A 152 18.86 20.21 19.66
N GLN A 153 19.50 19.92 20.80
CA GLN A 153 20.35 18.73 21.00
C GLN A 153 19.63 17.44 20.58
N TYR A 154 18.31 17.35 20.75
CA TYR A 154 17.52 16.22 20.28
C TYR A 154 17.68 15.93 18.79
N ILE A 155 17.92 16.95 17.95
CA ILE A 155 18.20 16.78 16.52
C ILE A 155 19.56 16.10 16.32
N THR A 156 20.56 16.46 17.12
CA THR A 156 21.89 15.85 17.03
C THR A 156 21.92 14.39 17.47
N GLU A 157 20.99 14.00 18.36
CA GLU A 157 20.84 12.62 18.83
C GLU A 157 20.02 11.73 17.87
N LEU A 158 19.38 12.30 16.84
CA LEU A 158 18.56 11.53 15.90
C LEU A 158 19.37 10.46 15.15
N SER A 159 20.64 10.70 14.85
CA SER A 159 21.52 9.71 14.21
C SER A 159 21.78 8.49 15.11
N GLU A 160 21.72 8.66 16.43
CA GLU A 160 21.85 7.55 17.38
C GLU A 160 20.50 6.86 17.65
N CYS A 161 19.40 7.61 17.49
CA CYS A 161 18.04 7.16 17.80
C CYS A 161 17.27 6.59 16.62
N ILE A 162 17.77 6.74 15.38
CA ILE A 162 17.08 6.27 14.16
C ILE A 162 18.10 5.66 13.20
N LYS A 163 17.83 4.43 12.74
CA LYS A 163 18.57 3.79 11.64
C LYS A 163 17.78 3.82 10.34
N VAL A 164 18.45 4.01 9.21
CA VAL A 164 17.83 3.93 7.88
C VAL A 164 17.96 2.53 7.30
N LYS A 165 19.13 1.90 7.44
CA LYS A 165 19.42 0.53 6.96
C LYS A 165 19.71 -0.42 8.11
N SER A 166 19.49 -1.71 7.88
CA SER A 166 19.79 -2.76 8.87
C SER A 166 21.17 -3.38 8.72
N SER A 167 21.89 -3.11 7.62
CA SER A 167 23.03 -3.92 7.17
C SER A 167 24.42 -3.41 7.56
N ASP A 168 24.56 -2.27 8.25
CA ASP A 168 25.84 -1.81 8.79
C ASP A 168 25.61 -1.14 10.16
N GLU A 169 26.28 -1.64 11.21
CA GLU A 169 26.19 -1.03 12.54
C GLU A 169 27.00 0.27 12.65
N ASP A 170 27.92 0.51 11.71
CA ASP A 170 28.89 1.64 11.71
C ASP A 170 28.72 2.62 10.53
N ALA A 171 27.70 2.46 9.68
CA ALA A 171 27.48 3.38 8.56
C ALA A 171 26.75 4.64 9.01
N ASP A 172 27.29 5.82 8.67
CA ASP A 172 26.62 7.10 8.85
C ASP A 172 25.43 7.23 7.89
N ASP A 173 24.25 6.82 8.38
CA ASP A 173 22.97 6.88 7.66
C ASP A 173 22.44 8.32 7.50
N SER A 174 23.12 9.34 8.05
CA SER A 174 22.66 10.73 8.04
C SER A 174 22.42 11.31 6.64
N SER A 175 23.17 10.81 5.65
CA SER A 175 23.02 11.18 4.25
C SER A 175 21.73 10.66 3.60
N GLU A 176 21.08 9.64 4.18
CA GLU A 176 19.80 9.11 3.72
C GLU A 176 18.58 9.73 4.42
N PHE A 177 18.75 10.40 5.57
CA PHE A 177 17.65 11.01 6.34
C PHE A 177 16.83 12.01 5.52
N VAL A 178 17.49 12.82 4.69
CA VAL A 178 16.87 13.81 3.80
C VAL A 178 15.76 13.23 2.91
N LYS A 179 15.78 11.91 2.64
CA LYS A 179 14.79 11.25 1.78
C LYS A 179 13.48 10.92 2.52
N PHE A 180 13.50 10.82 3.85
CA PHE A 180 12.38 10.26 4.63
C PHE A 180 11.92 11.16 5.79
N PHE A 181 12.76 12.11 6.18
CA PHE A 181 12.45 13.05 7.25
C PHE A 181 11.43 14.07 6.78
N PRO A 182 10.61 14.59 7.71
CA PRO A 182 9.55 15.54 7.40
C PRO A 182 10.10 16.89 6.92
N SER A 183 9.26 17.70 6.31
CA SER A 183 9.56 19.14 6.19
C SER A 183 9.67 19.78 7.57
N PHE A 184 10.64 20.66 7.78
CA PHE A 184 10.88 21.32 9.06
C PHE A 184 10.29 22.74 9.06
N ILE A 185 9.49 23.06 10.07
CA ILE A 185 8.97 24.42 10.28
C ILE A 185 9.40 24.91 11.66
N TRP A 186 10.12 26.02 11.72
CA TRP A 186 10.42 26.70 12.98
C TRP A 186 9.36 27.77 13.27
N ALA A 187 8.50 27.51 14.25
CA ALA A 187 7.50 28.45 14.75
C ALA A 187 8.05 29.20 15.97
N VAL A 188 8.50 30.44 15.76
CA VAL A 188 9.09 31.29 16.80
C VAL A 188 7.98 32.14 17.43
N ARG A 189 7.62 31.83 18.67
CA ARG A 189 6.52 32.48 19.39
C ARG A 189 7.00 33.70 20.17
N ASP A 190 6.10 34.65 20.39
CA ASP A 190 6.35 35.84 21.20
C ASP A 190 7.54 36.67 20.65
N PHE A 191 7.66 36.77 19.32
CA PHE A 191 8.74 37.46 18.62
C PHE A 191 8.56 38.98 18.68
N THR A 192 9.64 39.70 19.03
CA THR A 192 9.60 41.15 19.29
C THR A 192 10.63 41.96 18.50
N LEU A 193 11.46 41.31 17.68
CA LEU A 193 12.53 41.99 16.95
C LEU A 193 12.04 42.48 15.58
N GLU A 194 12.69 43.52 15.05
CA GLU A 194 12.58 43.85 13.63
C GLU A 194 13.38 42.83 12.82
N LEU A 195 12.80 42.30 11.74
CA LEU A 195 13.47 41.37 10.83
C LEU A 195 14.45 42.13 9.92
N LYS A 196 15.57 42.55 10.50
CA LYS A 196 16.65 43.24 9.80
C LYS A 196 18.00 42.58 10.04
N ILE A 197 18.75 42.39 8.96
CA ILE A 197 20.14 41.94 8.98
C ILE A 197 20.97 43.01 8.27
N ASP A 198 22.00 43.53 8.95
CA ASP A 198 22.85 44.62 8.46
C ASP A 198 22.05 45.86 7.97
N GLY A 199 20.96 46.17 8.66
CA GLY A 199 20.07 47.29 8.36
C GLY A 199 19.11 47.08 7.18
N LYS A 200 19.15 45.91 6.52
CA LYS A 200 18.25 45.54 5.42
C LYS A 200 17.10 44.68 5.93
N ASP A 201 15.88 44.94 5.45
CA ASP A 201 14.73 44.10 5.76
C ASP A 201 14.90 42.71 5.15
N VAL A 202 14.61 41.67 5.93
CA VAL A 202 14.70 40.27 5.53
C VAL A 202 13.41 39.52 5.84
N THR A 203 13.20 38.41 5.15
CA THR A 203 12.10 37.48 5.42
C THR A 203 12.39 36.59 6.63
N GLU A 204 11.36 35.95 7.18
CA GLU A 204 11.50 34.99 8.27
C GLU A 204 12.40 33.81 7.88
N ASP A 205 12.34 33.38 6.62
CA ASP A 205 13.18 32.30 6.10
C ASP A 205 14.65 32.73 6.01
N GLU A 206 14.92 33.97 5.58
CA GLU A 206 16.28 34.53 5.58
C GLU A 206 16.83 34.70 7.00
N TYR A 207 15.97 35.05 7.96
CA TYR A 207 16.33 35.06 9.38
C TYR A 207 16.73 33.65 9.87
N LEU A 208 15.99 32.61 9.48
CA LEU A 208 16.34 31.23 9.82
C LEU A 208 17.67 30.79 9.18
N GLU A 209 17.88 31.07 7.89
CA GLU A 209 19.13 30.73 7.20
C GLU A 209 20.33 31.50 7.79
N PHE A 210 20.14 32.74 8.22
CA PHE A 210 21.15 33.50 8.96
C PHE A 210 21.50 32.80 10.29
N ALA A 211 20.51 32.36 11.06
CA ALA A 211 20.74 31.67 12.33
C ALA A 211 21.44 30.31 12.15
N LEU A 212 21.21 29.66 11.01
CA LEU A 212 21.82 28.37 10.63
C LEU A 212 23.17 28.52 9.90
N LYS A 213 23.66 29.75 9.67
CA LYS A 213 24.94 29.98 8.99
C LYS A 213 26.10 29.31 9.74
N LEU A 214 26.86 28.50 9.00
CA LEU A 214 28.04 27.81 9.51
C LEU A 214 29.22 28.77 9.64
N LYS A 215 30.08 28.51 10.62
CA LYS A 215 31.35 29.23 10.79
C LYS A 215 32.47 28.45 10.13
N HIS A 216 33.40 29.17 9.50
CA HIS A 216 34.63 28.58 8.98
C HIS A 216 35.64 28.30 10.08
N GLY A 217 36.37 27.21 9.93
CA GLY A 217 37.41 26.77 10.87
C GLY A 217 37.17 25.34 11.36
N THR A 218 38.22 24.75 11.94
CA THR A 218 38.23 23.35 12.44
C THR A 218 38.45 23.27 13.95
N SER A 219 38.37 24.41 14.65
CA SER A 219 38.50 24.41 16.11
C SER A 219 37.30 23.72 16.74
N ARG A 220 37.51 23.14 17.93
CA ARG A 220 36.46 22.44 18.69
C ARG A 220 35.19 23.28 18.89
N SER A 221 35.35 24.55 19.24
CA SER A 221 34.22 25.48 19.41
C SER A 221 33.45 25.74 18.12
N VAL A 222 34.12 25.72 16.96
CA VAL A 222 33.47 25.87 15.65
C VAL A 222 32.72 24.59 15.29
N ILE A 223 33.31 23.42 15.55
CA ILE A 223 32.64 22.13 15.32
C ILE A 223 31.38 22.02 16.19
N GLU A 224 31.48 22.30 17.49
CA GLU A 224 30.33 22.27 18.42
C GLU A 224 29.22 23.26 17.99
N TYR A 225 29.59 24.47 17.54
CA TYR A 225 28.64 25.45 17.00
C TYR A 225 27.98 24.98 15.70
N ASN A 226 28.74 24.40 14.78
CA ASN A 226 28.24 24.00 13.46
C ASN A 226 27.39 22.73 13.52
N PHE A 227 27.67 21.80 14.44
CA PHE A 227 27.09 20.46 14.42
C PHE A 227 25.55 20.40 14.34
N PRO A 228 24.76 21.03 15.24
CA PRO A 228 23.30 21.01 15.11
C PRO A 228 22.78 21.76 13.89
N ARG A 229 23.51 22.79 13.42
CA ARG A 229 23.15 23.52 12.20
C ARG A 229 23.32 22.61 10.97
N GLU A 230 24.40 21.86 10.92
CA GLU A 230 24.63 20.84 9.90
C GLU A 230 23.56 19.75 9.95
N CYS A 231 23.18 19.26 11.14
CA CYS A 231 22.09 18.29 11.28
C CYS A 231 20.77 18.84 10.76
N ILE A 232 20.38 20.07 11.12
CA ILE A 232 19.15 20.70 10.61
C ILE A 232 19.21 20.86 9.08
N GLN A 233 20.36 21.26 8.54
CA GLN A 233 20.55 21.45 7.11
C GLN A 233 20.53 20.15 6.31
N ARG A 234 21.11 19.06 6.87
CA ARG A 234 21.26 17.77 6.19
C ARG A 234 20.06 16.84 6.38
N PHE A 235 19.46 16.81 7.57
CA PHE A 235 18.46 15.80 7.91
C PHE A 235 17.10 16.14 7.31
N PHE A 236 16.73 17.43 7.28
CA PHE A 236 15.42 17.86 6.81
C PHE A 236 15.49 18.36 5.36
N PRO A 237 14.65 17.84 4.45
CA PRO A 237 14.68 18.18 3.03
C PRO A 237 14.32 19.63 2.73
N SER A 238 13.50 20.25 3.57
CA SER A 238 13.06 21.64 3.43
C SER A 238 12.87 22.26 4.81
N ARG A 239 13.06 23.58 4.91
CA ARG A 239 12.96 24.35 6.14
C ARG A 239 12.15 25.63 5.88
N LYS A 240 11.29 25.99 6.82
CA LYS A 240 10.45 27.20 6.77
C LYS A 240 10.43 27.87 8.14
N CYS A 241 10.34 29.19 8.18
CA CYS A 241 10.25 29.95 9.42
C CYS A 241 8.95 30.75 9.51
N PHE A 242 8.39 30.86 10.71
CA PHE A 242 7.29 31.77 11.03
C PHE A 242 7.56 32.44 12.38
N THR A 243 7.50 33.77 12.40
CA THR A 243 7.59 34.57 13.63
C THR A 243 6.19 35.03 14.04
N PHE A 244 5.78 34.66 15.26
CA PHE A 244 4.47 35.01 15.79
C PHE A 244 4.63 36.11 16.84
N PRO A 245 3.93 37.25 16.70
CA PRO A 245 3.89 38.25 17.75
C PRO A 245 3.12 37.73 18.97
N PHE A 246 3.06 38.53 20.04
CA PHE A 246 2.24 38.20 21.19
C PHE A 246 0.76 38.05 20.79
N PRO A 247 0.08 36.97 21.20
CA PRO A 247 -1.32 36.74 20.85
C PRO A 247 -2.27 37.71 21.57
N THR A 248 -1.93 38.13 22.79
CA THR A 248 -2.73 39.03 23.62
C THR A 248 -1.82 39.64 24.70
N ALA A 249 -2.36 40.53 25.53
CA ALA A 249 -1.64 41.10 26.67
C ALA A 249 -1.27 40.02 27.71
N PRO A 250 -0.13 40.13 28.42
CA PRO A 250 0.37 39.09 29.33
C PRO A 250 -0.65 38.61 30.37
N GLU A 251 -1.52 39.48 30.85
CA GLU A 251 -2.53 39.20 31.88
C GLU A 251 -3.61 38.23 31.38
N ASN A 252 -3.84 38.17 30.06
CA ASN A 252 -4.87 37.33 29.44
C ASN A 252 -4.32 36.00 28.89
N MET A 253 -3.00 35.77 28.96
CA MET A 253 -2.35 34.60 28.37
C MET A 253 -2.85 33.26 28.94
N SER A 254 -3.19 33.21 30.22
CA SER A 254 -3.76 32.02 30.88
C SER A 254 -5.13 31.63 30.35
N HIS A 255 -5.83 32.57 29.71
CA HIS A 255 -7.19 32.42 29.20
C HIS A 255 -7.25 32.36 27.67
N LEU A 256 -6.11 32.26 26.97
CA LEU A 256 -6.03 32.33 25.50
C LEU A 256 -6.99 31.39 24.77
N GLY A 257 -7.28 30.21 25.32
CA GLY A 257 -8.23 29.25 24.72
C GLY A 257 -9.70 29.63 24.82
N SER A 258 -10.05 30.56 25.71
CA SER A 258 -11.42 31.06 25.93
C SER A 258 -11.63 32.50 25.45
N LEU A 259 -10.58 33.17 25.00
CA LEU A 259 -10.69 34.53 24.46
C LEU A 259 -11.47 34.54 23.15
N ALA A 260 -12.29 35.57 22.96
CA ALA A 260 -12.93 35.79 21.68
C ALA A 260 -11.87 36.23 20.65
N SER A 261 -12.13 36.00 19.36
CA SER A 261 -11.20 36.40 18.30
C SER A 261 -10.92 37.91 18.29
N ALA A 262 -11.83 38.74 18.82
CA ALA A 262 -11.65 40.19 18.93
C ALA A 262 -10.62 40.60 20.00
N ASP A 263 -10.39 39.74 21.01
CA ASP A 263 -9.46 39.98 22.13
C ASP A 263 -8.05 39.45 21.84
N ILE A 264 -7.85 38.88 20.65
CA ILE A 264 -6.59 38.37 20.15
C ILE A 264 -6.04 39.36 19.13
N SER A 265 -4.74 39.62 19.18
CA SER A 265 -4.04 40.48 18.23
C SER A 265 -4.37 40.09 16.79
N SER A 266 -4.82 41.08 16.00
CA SER A 266 -5.15 40.87 14.59
C SER A 266 -3.93 40.44 13.77
N GLU A 267 -2.74 40.90 14.15
CA GLU A 267 -1.48 40.51 13.52
C GLU A 267 -1.14 39.05 13.82
N PHE A 268 -1.28 38.63 15.08
CA PHE A 268 -1.11 37.23 15.46
C PHE A 268 -2.07 36.30 14.71
N LEU A 269 -3.33 36.71 14.55
CA LEU A 269 -4.32 35.94 13.79
C LEU A 269 -3.95 35.85 12.30
N LYS A 270 -3.46 36.93 11.68
CA LYS A 270 -2.99 36.92 10.29
C LYS A 270 -1.82 35.96 10.09
N VAL A 271 -0.81 36.01 10.95
CA VAL A 271 0.34 35.08 10.89
C VAL A 271 -0.13 33.64 11.11
N THR A 272 -1.04 33.41 12.06
CA THR A 272 -1.60 32.08 12.33
C THR A 272 -2.36 31.52 11.13
N ASP A 273 -3.18 32.34 10.45
CA ASP A 273 -3.89 31.94 9.23
C ASP A 273 -2.92 31.65 8.09
N HIS A 274 -1.90 32.48 7.90
CA HIS A 274 -0.85 32.25 6.91
C HIS A 274 -0.10 30.93 7.17
N PHE A 275 0.29 30.67 8.42
CA PHE A 275 0.89 29.41 8.84
C PHE A 275 -0.03 28.21 8.53
N CYS A 276 -1.31 28.28 8.90
CA CYS A 276 -2.25 27.18 8.64
C CYS A 276 -2.40 26.91 7.14
N LYS A 277 -2.57 27.96 6.33
CA LYS A 277 -2.65 27.86 4.87
C LYS A 277 -1.40 27.24 4.27
N PHE A 278 -0.21 27.65 4.74
CA PHE A 278 1.05 27.07 4.31
C PHE A 278 1.12 25.57 4.63
N VAL A 279 0.81 25.18 5.87
CA VAL A 279 0.79 23.77 6.28
C VAL A 279 -0.20 22.95 5.43
N PHE A 280 -1.43 23.43 5.23
CA PHE A 280 -2.40 22.72 4.40
C PHE A 280 -1.96 22.59 2.95
N HIS A 281 -1.31 23.61 2.39
CA HIS A 281 -0.85 23.56 1.01
C HIS A 281 0.38 22.67 0.85
N ASP A 282 1.43 22.92 1.64
CA ASP A 282 2.76 22.37 1.37
C ASP A 282 3.07 21.04 2.07
N SER A 283 2.42 20.72 3.20
CA SER A 283 2.65 19.45 3.90
C SER A 283 2.27 18.26 3.01
N SER A 284 3.24 17.44 2.66
CA SER A 284 3.05 16.28 1.79
C SER A 284 2.33 15.13 2.49
N VAL A 285 1.74 14.24 1.69
CA VAL A 285 1.24 12.95 2.18
C VAL A 285 2.43 12.14 2.72
N LYS A 286 2.26 11.47 3.86
CA LYS A 286 3.32 10.65 4.46
C LYS A 286 3.60 9.42 3.59
N ARG A 287 4.88 9.13 3.37
CA ARG A 287 5.35 8.02 2.53
C ARG A 287 6.42 7.19 3.21
N LEU A 288 6.49 5.92 2.80
CA LEU A 288 7.57 4.99 3.15
C LEU A 288 8.70 5.04 2.11
N LYS A 289 9.84 4.39 2.42
CA LYS A 289 11.06 4.36 1.57
C LYS A 289 10.85 3.90 0.12
N VAL A 290 9.78 3.16 -0.14
CA VAL A 290 9.42 2.62 -1.47
C VAL A 290 8.34 3.47 -2.16
N GLY A 291 8.11 4.71 -1.70
CA GLY A 291 7.07 5.60 -2.24
C GLY A 291 5.64 5.24 -1.81
N HIS A 292 5.45 4.13 -1.10
CA HIS A 292 4.14 3.68 -0.64
C HIS A 292 3.45 4.75 0.22
N THR A 293 2.24 5.10 -0.18
CA THR A 293 1.38 6.07 0.48
C THR A 293 0.92 5.54 1.84
N VAL A 294 1.23 6.24 2.92
CA VAL A 294 0.77 5.84 4.25
C VAL A 294 -0.70 6.20 4.40
N THR A 295 -1.51 5.21 4.77
CA THR A 295 -2.90 5.38 5.21
C THR A 295 -2.96 5.45 6.74
N GLY A 296 -4.11 5.79 7.32
CA GLY A 296 -4.25 5.80 8.79
C GLY A 296 -3.94 4.43 9.40
N ARG A 297 -4.39 3.34 8.77
CA ARG A 297 -4.07 1.98 9.21
C ARG A 297 -2.57 1.71 9.27
N VAL A 298 -1.85 2.04 8.19
CA VAL A 298 -0.39 1.86 8.10
C VAL A 298 0.32 2.75 9.13
N LEU A 299 -0.15 3.99 9.34
CA LEU A 299 0.38 4.89 10.38
C LEU A 299 0.25 4.27 11.78
N GLY A 300 -0.90 3.66 12.10
CA GLY A 300 -1.12 2.97 13.37
C GLY A 300 -0.13 1.81 13.59
N HIS A 301 0.06 0.98 12.58
CA HIS A 301 1.04 -0.10 12.64
C HIS A 301 2.48 0.41 12.77
N LEU A 302 2.85 1.48 12.05
CA LEU A 302 4.18 2.11 12.15
C LEU A 302 4.45 2.61 13.57
N ALA A 303 3.51 3.36 14.14
CA ALA A 303 3.62 3.86 15.51
C ALA A 303 3.79 2.73 16.50
N LYS A 304 3.00 1.66 16.37
CA LYS A 304 3.14 0.47 17.22
C LYS A 304 4.52 -0.15 17.09
N THR A 305 5.00 -0.39 15.87
CA THR A 305 6.34 -0.95 15.64
C THR A 305 7.45 -0.09 16.23
N TYR A 306 7.41 1.23 16.03
CA TYR A 306 8.44 2.13 16.57
C TYR A 306 8.39 2.20 18.10
N VAL A 307 7.20 2.31 18.69
CA VAL A 307 7.04 2.37 20.15
C VAL A 307 7.45 1.06 20.81
N ASP A 308 7.07 -0.09 20.25
CA ASP A 308 7.46 -1.41 20.77
C ASP A 308 9.00 -1.58 20.69
N THR A 309 9.62 -1.16 19.59
CA THR A 309 11.08 -1.20 19.40
C THR A 309 11.80 -0.33 20.44
N ILE A 310 11.40 0.94 20.58
CA ILE A 310 11.97 1.87 21.57
C ILE A 310 11.78 1.33 23.00
N SER A 311 10.61 0.79 23.32
CA SER A 311 10.29 0.29 24.67
C SER A 311 11.03 -0.99 25.05
N SER A 312 11.52 -1.73 24.04
CA SER A 312 12.44 -2.86 24.22
C SER A 312 13.91 -2.44 24.37
N GLY A 313 14.24 -1.16 24.16
CA GLY A 313 15.60 -0.63 24.18
C GLY A 313 16.35 -0.70 22.84
N ALA A 314 15.71 -1.21 21.78
CA ALA A 314 16.26 -1.25 20.44
C ALA A 314 16.03 0.08 19.69
N VAL A 315 16.85 0.34 18.67
CA VAL A 315 16.76 1.54 17.84
C VAL A 315 15.80 1.29 16.66
N PRO A 316 14.78 2.15 16.44
CA PRO A 316 13.88 2.01 15.30
C PRO A 316 14.62 2.13 13.97
N CYS A 317 14.35 1.19 13.06
CA CYS A 317 14.92 1.15 11.71
C CYS A 317 13.83 1.35 10.65
N LEU A 318 14.02 2.33 9.76
CA LEU A 318 13.06 2.65 8.70
C LEU A 318 12.82 1.49 7.73
N GLU A 319 13.88 0.80 7.30
CA GLU A 319 13.77 -0.34 6.38
C GLU A 319 13.02 -1.52 6.99
N ASN A 320 13.37 -1.89 8.23
CA ASN A 320 12.70 -2.97 8.97
C ASN A 320 11.23 -2.66 9.20
N ALA A 321 10.89 -1.40 9.49
CA ALA A 321 9.50 -0.97 9.63
C ALA A 321 8.72 -1.22 8.32
N VAL A 322 9.26 -0.84 7.15
CA VAL A 322 8.60 -1.10 5.86
C VAL A 322 8.35 -2.60 5.63
N ILE A 323 9.33 -3.46 5.94
CA ILE A 323 9.21 -4.92 5.79
C ILE A 323 8.14 -5.49 6.74
N ALA A 324 8.13 -5.03 7.99
CA ALA A 324 7.13 -5.43 8.97
C ALA A 324 5.73 -4.99 8.55
N MET A 325 5.58 -3.75 8.06
CA MET A 325 4.29 -3.22 7.58
C MET A 325 3.78 -4.02 6.38
N ALA A 326 4.64 -4.30 5.39
CA ALA A 326 4.28 -5.12 4.23
C ALA A 326 3.80 -6.51 4.67
N THR A 327 4.49 -7.13 5.61
CA THR A 327 4.11 -8.44 6.16
C THR A 327 2.73 -8.41 6.84
N ILE A 328 2.44 -7.38 7.64
CA ILE A 328 1.16 -7.25 8.34
C ILE A 328 0.02 -7.00 7.35
N GLU A 329 0.19 -6.04 6.43
CA GLU A 329 -0.86 -5.69 5.47
C GLU A 329 -1.09 -6.81 4.46
N ASN A 330 -0.05 -7.49 3.95
CA ASN A 330 -0.23 -8.57 2.99
C ASN A 330 -0.93 -9.78 3.61
N LYS A 331 -0.62 -10.15 4.88
CA LYS A 331 -1.36 -11.21 5.59
C LYS A 331 -2.85 -10.87 5.72
N ALA A 332 -3.15 -9.62 6.02
CA ALA A 332 -4.52 -9.18 6.21
C ALA A 332 -5.25 -9.00 4.86
N ALA A 333 -4.55 -8.61 3.79
CA ALA A 333 -5.04 -8.61 2.42
C ALA A 333 -5.45 -10.01 1.96
N VAL A 334 -4.66 -11.05 2.27
CA VAL A 334 -5.05 -12.45 2.00
C VAL A 334 -6.34 -12.81 2.71
N LYS A 335 -6.48 -12.42 3.99
CA LYS A 335 -7.70 -12.70 4.76
C LYS A 335 -8.92 -11.99 4.16
N GLU A 336 -8.76 -10.72 3.78
CA GLU A 336 -9.81 -9.89 3.20
C GLU A 336 -10.26 -10.42 1.84
N GLY A 337 -9.33 -10.70 0.92
CA GLY A 337 -9.64 -11.31 -0.38
C GLY A 337 -10.35 -12.65 -0.24
N LEU A 338 -9.89 -13.50 0.69
CA LEU A 338 -10.52 -14.79 0.95
C LEU A 338 -11.95 -14.64 1.49
N GLN A 339 -12.17 -13.69 2.40
CA GLN A 339 -13.48 -13.43 2.96
C GLN A 339 -14.47 -12.95 1.89
N VAL A 340 -14.04 -12.07 0.99
CA VAL A 340 -14.84 -11.62 -0.16
C VAL A 340 -15.28 -12.82 -1.00
N TYR A 341 -14.32 -13.67 -1.39
CA TYR A 341 -14.60 -14.88 -2.16
C TYR A 341 -15.58 -15.82 -1.46
N GLN A 342 -15.32 -16.15 -0.19
CA GLN A 342 -16.15 -17.06 0.61
C GLN A 342 -17.59 -16.56 0.75
N SER A 343 -17.76 -15.27 1.05
CA SER A 343 -19.08 -14.70 1.32
C SER A 343 -20.01 -14.70 0.11
N GLU A 344 -19.46 -14.55 -1.09
CA GLU A 344 -20.24 -14.60 -2.32
C GLU A 344 -20.43 -16.05 -2.81
N MET A 345 -19.43 -16.91 -2.63
CA MET A 345 -19.51 -18.31 -3.04
C MET A 345 -20.53 -19.12 -2.21
N GLU A 346 -20.69 -18.82 -0.92
CA GLU A 346 -21.74 -19.43 -0.10
C GLU A 346 -23.15 -19.07 -0.61
N LYS A 347 -23.35 -17.91 -1.24
CA LYS A 347 -24.66 -17.59 -1.86
C LYS A 347 -24.91 -18.42 -3.12
N LEU A 348 -23.86 -18.73 -3.89
CA LEU A 348 -23.98 -19.56 -5.09
C LEU A 348 -24.40 -20.99 -4.74
N LYS A 349 -23.89 -21.51 -3.61
CA LYS A 349 -24.18 -22.84 -3.11
C LYS A 349 -25.67 -23.11 -2.87
N ASP A 350 -26.46 -22.09 -2.54
CA ASP A 350 -27.91 -22.21 -2.38
C ASP A 350 -28.63 -22.58 -3.70
N SER A 351 -27.97 -22.41 -4.84
CA SER A 351 -28.51 -22.69 -6.17
C SER A 351 -28.07 -24.04 -6.74
N PHE A 352 -27.28 -24.84 -6.00
CA PHE A 352 -26.83 -26.14 -6.48
C PHE A 352 -27.98 -27.17 -6.63
N PRO A 353 -27.95 -28.05 -7.65
CA PRO A 353 -26.89 -28.20 -8.66
C PRO A 353 -27.01 -27.22 -9.84
N LEU A 354 -25.86 -26.81 -10.38
CA LEU A 354 -25.70 -25.93 -11.54
C LEU A 354 -24.83 -26.59 -12.63
N GLU A 355 -24.96 -26.11 -13.88
CA GLU A 355 -24.06 -26.49 -14.97
C GLU A 355 -22.62 -26.00 -14.65
N LEU A 356 -21.62 -26.81 -15.01
CA LEU A 356 -20.20 -26.49 -14.71
C LEU A 356 -19.76 -25.15 -15.27
N LYS A 357 -20.17 -24.81 -16.49
CA LYS A 357 -19.88 -23.51 -17.13
C LYS A 357 -20.33 -22.32 -16.26
N ASP A 358 -21.50 -22.43 -15.61
CA ASP A 358 -22.07 -21.35 -14.81
C ASP A 358 -21.25 -21.22 -13.51
N VAL A 359 -20.93 -22.35 -12.87
CA VAL A 359 -20.07 -22.40 -11.67
C VAL A 359 -18.67 -21.84 -11.94
N PHE A 360 -18.05 -22.16 -13.08
CA PHE A 360 -16.75 -21.62 -13.47
C PHE A 360 -16.80 -20.12 -13.76
N SER A 361 -17.84 -19.63 -14.44
CA SER A 361 -18.00 -18.21 -14.74
C SER A 361 -18.11 -17.36 -13.47
N GLU A 362 -18.88 -17.83 -12.49
CA GLU A 362 -19.00 -17.18 -11.19
C GLU A 362 -17.68 -17.26 -10.40
N HIS A 363 -17.03 -18.42 -10.37
CA HIS A 363 -15.71 -18.56 -9.76
C HIS A 363 -14.70 -17.54 -10.31
N GLN A 364 -14.65 -17.36 -11.63
CA GLN A 364 -13.74 -16.42 -12.28
C GLN A 364 -14.01 -14.98 -11.83
N HIS A 365 -15.29 -14.57 -11.81
CA HIS A 365 -15.68 -13.24 -11.34
C HIS A 365 -15.34 -13.01 -9.87
N LEU A 366 -15.62 -14.00 -9.00
CA LEU A 366 -15.33 -13.91 -7.57
C LEU A 366 -13.82 -13.93 -7.27
N SER A 367 -13.06 -14.76 -7.98
CA SER A 367 -11.60 -14.83 -7.88
C SER A 367 -10.95 -13.50 -8.29
N SER A 368 -11.45 -12.88 -9.37
CA SER A 368 -11.03 -11.55 -9.81
C SER A 368 -11.34 -10.48 -8.74
N THR A 369 -12.55 -10.48 -8.19
CA THR A 369 -12.96 -9.53 -7.14
C THR A 369 -12.11 -9.70 -5.87
N ALA A 370 -11.83 -10.93 -5.46
CA ALA A 370 -10.95 -11.23 -4.33
C ALA A 370 -9.51 -10.77 -4.56
N THR A 371 -9.00 -10.94 -5.78
CA THR A 371 -7.68 -10.46 -6.18
C THR A 371 -7.62 -8.93 -6.15
N GLN A 372 -8.64 -8.23 -6.64
CA GLN A 372 -8.72 -6.77 -6.57
C GLN A 372 -8.74 -6.27 -5.12
N ALA A 373 -9.52 -6.91 -4.23
CA ALA A 373 -9.54 -6.58 -2.81
C ALA A 373 -8.15 -6.78 -2.16
N PHE A 374 -7.46 -7.87 -2.49
CA PHE A 374 -6.08 -8.09 -2.06
C PHE A 374 -5.14 -7.00 -2.58
N MET A 375 -5.18 -6.70 -3.89
CA MET A 375 -4.30 -5.74 -4.55
C MET A 375 -4.46 -4.32 -4.00
N LYS A 376 -5.68 -3.92 -3.63
CA LYS A 376 -5.94 -2.61 -3.03
C LYS A 376 -5.25 -2.41 -1.68
N ARG A 377 -5.04 -3.50 -0.94
CA ARG A 377 -4.47 -3.46 0.42
C ARG A 377 -3.00 -3.87 0.48
N SER A 378 -2.57 -4.79 -0.38
CA SER A 378 -1.23 -5.34 -0.37
C SER A 378 -0.20 -4.35 -0.89
N PHE A 379 1.03 -4.44 -0.39
CA PHE A 379 2.18 -3.74 -0.96
C PHE A 379 3.48 -4.49 -0.66
N LYS A 380 4.51 -4.30 -1.51
CA LYS A 380 5.82 -4.96 -1.37
C LYS A 380 5.72 -6.49 -1.22
N ASP A 381 4.82 -7.13 -1.99
CA ASP A 381 4.78 -8.59 -2.16
C ASP A 381 5.67 -9.00 -3.35
N THR A 382 6.96 -8.67 -3.28
CA THR A 382 7.90 -8.76 -4.42
C THR A 382 8.00 -10.18 -4.99
N ASP A 383 7.93 -11.19 -4.13
CA ASP A 383 8.03 -12.60 -4.53
C ASP A 383 6.65 -13.24 -4.84
N GLY A 384 5.58 -12.45 -4.81
CA GLY A 384 4.20 -12.92 -5.00
C GLY A 384 3.74 -13.95 -3.98
N LYS A 385 4.40 -14.04 -2.82
CA LYS A 385 4.19 -15.08 -1.81
C LYS A 385 2.77 -15.00 -1.23
N TYR A 386 2.30 -13.80 -0.94
CA TYR A 386 1.00 -13.62 -0.31
C TYR A 386 -0.13 -13.76 -1.34
N LEU A 387 0.07 -13.25 -2.56
CA LEU A 387 -0.85 -13.48 -3.66
C LEU A 387 -1.02 -14.99 -3.94
N LYS A 388 0.09 -15.73 -4.07
CA LYS A 388 0.06 -17.19 -4.22
C LYS A 388 -0.67 -17.88 -3.07
N SER A 389 -0.49 -17.41 -1.83
CA SER A 389 -1.21 -17.95 -0.68
C SER A 389 -2.71 -17.70 -0.73
N LEU A 390 -3.17 -16.57 -1.28
CA LEU A 390 -4.58 -16.32 -1.54
C LEU A 390 -5.13 -17.27 -2.60
N GLU A 391 -4.40 -17.44 -3.70
CA GLU A 391 -4.78 -18.33 -4.81
C GLU A 391 -4.94 -19.78 -4.35
N GLU A 392 -3.95 -20.33 -3.65
CA GLU A 392 -4.00 -21.70 -3.15
C GLU A 392 -5.21 -21.94 -2.24
N LYS A 393 -5.63 -20.92 -1.48
CA LYS A 393 -6.82 -21.00 -0.63
C LYS A 393 -8.12 -20.89 -1.44
N ILE A 394 -8.18 -20.01 -2.43
CA ILE A 394 -9.32 -19.88 -3.34
C ILE A 394 -9.53 -21.18 -4.12
N ILE A 395 -8.45 -21.79 -4.65
CA ILE A 395 -8.52 -23.05 -5.40
C ILE A 395 -9.04 -24.18 -4.51
N LYS A 396 -8.54 -24.31 -3.27
CA LYS A 396 -9.03 -25.32 -2.33
C LYS A 396 -10.53 -25.16 -2.04
N LEU A 397 -10.97 -23.93 -1.75
CA LEU A 397 -12.40 -23.67 -1.54
C LEU A 397 -13.22 -23.96 -2.79
N PHE A 398 -12.70 -23.61 -3.97
CA PHE A 398 -13.38 -23.89 -5.21
C PHE A 398 -13.55 -25.39 -5.46
N ASP A 399 -12.51 -26.19 -5.24
CA ASP A 399 -12.59 -27.65 -5.33
C ASP A 399 -13.63 -28.23 -4.35
N GLU A 400 -13.72 -27.70 -3.12
CA GLU A 400 -14.76 -28.08 -2.16
C GLU A 400 -16.17 -27.78 -2.69
N HIS A 401 -16.39 -26.62 -3.28
CA HIS A 401 -17.68 -26.25 -3.87
C HIS A 401 -18.01 -27.05 -5.13
N LEU A 402 -17.03 -27.41 -5.96
CA LEU A 402 -17.22 -28.31 -7.09
C LEU A 402 -17.69 -29.69 -6.62
N CYS A 403 -17.06 -30.25 -5.58
CA CYS A 403 -17.51 -31.52 -5.00
C CYS A 403 -18.95 -31.44 -4.44
N GLN A 404 -19.32 -30.31 -3.83
CA GLN A 404 -20.70 -30.09 -3.36
C GLN A 404 -21.70 -30.03 -4.52
N ASN A 405 -21.36 -29.32 -5.60
CA ASN A 405 -22.20 -29.25 -6.81
C ASN A 405 -22.37 -30.62 -7.47
N GLU A 406 -21.27 -31.38 -7.59
CA GLU A 406 -21.29 -32.77 -8.10
C GLU A 406 -22.16 -33.68 -7.23
N HIS A 407 -22.10 -33.54 -5.91
CA HIS A 407 -22.92 -34.33 -4.99
C HIS A 407 -24.41 -33.98 -5.11
N ALA A 408 -24.75 -32.69 -5.19
CA ALA A 408 -26.12 -32.23 -5.40
C ALA A 408 -26.67 -32.74 -6.74
N SER A 409 -25.84 -32.73 -7.79
CA SER A 409 -26.21 -33.22 -9.12
C SER A 409 -26.43 -34.73 -9.13
N LYS A 410 -25.51 -35.50 -8.53
CA LYS A 410 -25.65 -36.94 -8.34
C LYS A 410 -26.98 -37.28 -7.66
N LYS A 411 -27.28 -36.64 -6.54
CA LYS A 411 -28.52 -36.86 -5.78
C LYS A 411 -29.76 -36.59 -6.64
N ARG A 412 -29.75 -35.49 -7.40
CA ARG A 412 -30.86 -35.14 -8.30
C ARG A 412 -31.04 -36.15 -9.43
N CYS A 413 -29.95 -36.63 -10.04
CA CYS A 413 -29.99 -37.70 -11.05
C CYS A 413 -30.58 -39.01 -10.48
N GLU A 414 -30.15 -39.43 -9.29
CA GLU A 414 -30.65 -40.62 -8.61
C GLU A 414 -32.16 -40.49 -8.30
N GLU A 415 -32.62 -39.33 -7.84
CA GLU A 415 -34.05 -39.05 -7.59
C GLU A 415 -34.89 -39.14 -8.88
N ILE A 416 -34.40 -38.57 -10.00
CA ILE A 416 -35.07 -38.64 -11.30
C ILE A 416 -35.17 -40.11 -11.75
N LEU A 417 -34.07 -40.87 -11.73
CA LEU A 417 -34.07 -42.27 -12.14
C LEU A 417 -34.94 -43.16 -11.25
N SER A 418 -34.90 -42.93 -9.94
CA SER A 418 -35.75 -43.64 -8.97
C SER A 418 -37.23 -43.42 -9.28
N SER A 419 -37.62 -42.17 -9.54
CA SER A 419 -38.98 -41.80 -9.92
C SER A 419 -39.41 -42.42 -11.27
N LEU A 420 -38.57 -42.30 -12.30
CA LEU A 420 -38.87 -42.81 -13.64
C LEU A 420 -38.91 -44.34 -13.70
N SER A 421 -38.06 -45.02 -12.93
CA SER A 421 -37.94 -46.48 -12.93
C SER A 421 -38.91 -47.19 -11.96
N ALA A 422 -39.53 -46.48 -11.01
CA ALA A 422 -40.45 -47.06 -10.05
C ALA A 422 -41.59 -47.90 -10.68
N PRO A 423 -42.28 -47.45 -11.75
CA PRO A 423 -43.31 -48.26 -12.41
C PRO A 423 -42.76 -49.56 -13.02
N MET A 424 -41.57 -49.49 -13.62
CA MET A 424 -40.88 -50.64 -14.20
C MET A 424 -40.46 -51.65 -13.12
N MET A 425 -39.98 -51.18 -11.97
CA MET A 425 -39.66 -52.03 -10.81
C MET A 425 -40.88 -52.81 -10.30
N VAL A 426 -42.06 -52.18 -10.28
CA VAL A 426 -43.32 -52.86 -9.92
C VAL A 426 -43.68 -53.94 -10.95
N LYS A 427 -43.54 -53.63 -12.25
CA LYS A 427 -43.76 -54.61 -13.35
C LYS A 427 -42.80 -55.80 -13.22
N LEU A 428 -41.53 -55.56 -12.94
CA LEU A 428 -40.50 -56.58 -12.69
C LEU A 428 -40.89 -57.52 -11.54
N LYS A 429 -41.23 -56.96 -10.36
CA LYS A 429 -41.61 -57.75 -9.18
C LYS A 429 -42.87 -58.60 -9.39
N LYS A 430 -43.80 -58.14 -10.23
CA LYS A 430 -45.02 -58.88 -10.58
C LYS A 430 -44.81 -59.92 -11.70
N GLY A 431 -43.58 -60.09 -12.20
CA GLY A 431 -43.28 -61.01 -13.30
C GLY A 431 -43.89 -60.60 -14.64
N PHE A 432 -44.22 -59.31 -14.84
CA PHE A 432 -44.91 -58.84 -16.06
C PHE A 432 -44.12 -59.14 -17.35
N TYR A 433 -42.79 -59.12 -17.27
CA TYR A 433 -41.88 -59.40 -18.39
C TYR A 433 -41.55 -60.89 -18.54
N ALA A 434 -41.95 -61.76 -17.60
CA ALA A 434 -41.69 -63.21 -17.64
C ALA A 434 -42.73 -63.95 -18.52
N LYS A 435 -43.01 -63.42 -19.71
CA LYS A 435 -43.97 -63.96 -20.69
C LYS A 435 -43.36 -63.93 -22.09
N PRO A 436 -43.85 -64.73 -23.06
CA PRO A 436 -43.35 -64.69 -24.43
C PRO A 436 -43.43 -63.27 -25.03
N GLY A 437 -42.31 -62.74 -25.53
CA GLY A 437 -42.17 -61.37 -26.03
C GLY A 437 -42.00 -60.31 -24.94
N GLY A 438 -41.77 -60.71 -23.69
CA GLY A 438 -41.58 -59.81 -22.55
C GLY A 438 -40.27 -59.03 -22.59
N TYR A 439 -39.23 -59.55 -23.26
CA TYR A 439 -37.96 -58.83 -23.41
C TYR A 439 -38.11 -57.55 -24.23
N ASP A 440 -38.85 -57.57 -25.33
CA ASP A 440 -39.08 -56.38 -26.17
C ASP A 440 -39.84 -55.29 -25.41
N LEU A 441 -40.79 -55.69 -24.55
CA LEU A 441 -41.52 -54.77 -23.68
C LEU A 441 -40.62 -54.16 -22.61
N PHE A 442 -39.69 -54.95 -22.06
CA PHE A 442 -38.69 -54.47 -21.09
C PHE A 442 -37.75 -53.44 -21.74
N CYS A 443 -37.21 -53.75 -22.92
CA CYS A 443 -36.34 -52.83 -23.66
C CYS A 443 -37.06 -51.51 -23.96
N LYS A 444 -38.33 -51.57 -24.38
CA LYS A 444 -39.11 -50.37 -24.66
C LYS A 444 -39.35 -49.51 -23.42
N ASP A 445 -39.74 -50.13 -22.30
CA ASP A 445 -39.92 -49.42 -21.02
C ASP A 445 -38.58 -48.80 -20.56
N LEU A 446 -37.45 -49.49 -20.75
CA LEU A 446 -36.12 -48.99 -20.41
C LEU A 446 -35.71 -47.82 -21.31
N GLU A 447 -35.94 -47.93 -22.61
CA GLU A 447 -35.67 -46.85 -23.59
C GLU A 447 -36.51 -45.60 -23.27
N ASP A 448 -37.79 -45.76 -22.91
CA ASP A 448 -38.65 -44.66 -22.48
C ASP A 448 -38.14 -43.97 -21.21
N ILE A 449 -37.57 -44.74 -20.26
CA ILE A 449 -36.94 -44.19 -19.05
C ILE A 449 -35.68 -43.41 -19.41
N VAL A 450 -34.80 -43.97 -20.24
CA VAL A 450 -33.56 -43.32 -20.69
C VAL A 450 -33.87 -42.01 -21.41
N ASN A 451 -34.82 -42.01 -22.33
CA ASN A 451 -35.21 -40.82 -23.08
C ASN A 451 -35.76 -39.71 -22.17
N LYS A 452 -36.61 -40.07 -21.19
CA LYS A 452 -37.13 -39.11 -20.21
C LYS A 452 -36.04 -38.60 -19.29
N TYR A 453 -35.14 -39.47 -18.83
CA TYR A 453 -34.02 -39.09 -18.00
C TYR A 453 -33.11 -38.09 -18.72
N ASN A 454 -32.68 -38.39 -19.95
CA ASN A 454 -31.82 -37.51 -20.74
C ASN A 454 -32.45 -36.12 -20.96
N SER A 455 -33.78 -36.05 -21.08
CA SER A 455 -34.48 -34.76 -21.19
C SER A 455 -34.50 -33.96 -19.88
N GLN A 456 -34.58 -34.63 -18.73
CA GLN A 456 -34.70 -33.99 -17.41
C GLN A 456 -33.34 -33.69 -16.76
N ALA A 457 -32.34 -34.54 -17.01
CA ALA A 457 -31.00 -34.46 -16.42
C ALA A 457 -29.98 -33.74 -17.33
N LYS A 458 -30.41 -33.13 -18.45
CA LYS A 458 -29.52 -32.49 -19.43
C LYS A 458 -28.55 -31.45 -18.84
N LYS A 459 -28.90 -30.84 -17.71
CA LYS A 459 -28.12 -29.80 -17.04
C LYS A 459 -27.25 -30.33 -15.89
N GLU A 460 -27.36 -31.62 -15.59
CA GLU A 460 -26.70 -32.25 -14.46
C GLU A 460 -25.28 -32.66 -14.84
N VAL A 461 -24.31 -32.36 -13.97
CA VAL A 461 -22.89 -32.65 -14.19
C VAL A 461 -22.54 -34.11 -13.91
N LYS A 462 -23.47 -34.90 -13.36
CA LYS A 462 -23.32 -36.34 -13.15
C LYS A 462 -24.31 -37.15 -13.98
N ALA A 463 -24.88 -36.56 -15.04
CA ALA A 463 -25.95 -37.18 -15.80
C ALA A 463 -25.54 -38.51 -16.42
N GLU A 464 -24.42 -38.53 -17.15
CA GLU A 464 -23.99 -39.70 -17.92
C GLU A 464 -23.40 -40.78 -17.02
N GLU A 465 -22.65 -40.39 -15.97
CA GLU A 465 -22.08 -41.30 -14.95
C GLU A 465 -23.17 -42.07 -14.20
N ILE A 466 -24.24 -41.38 -13.77
CA ILE A 466 -25.33 -42.01 -13.03
C ILE A 466 -26.22 -42.87 -13.94
N LEU A 467 -26.39 -42.47 -15.20
CA LEU A 467 -27.10 -43.28 -16.20
C LEU A 467 -26.33 -44.57 -16.52
N GLU A 468 -25.00 -44.49 -16.65
CA GLU A 468 -24.13 -45.65 -16.85
C GLU A 468 -24.27 -46.66 -15.70
N GLU A 469 -24.23 -46.20 -14.45
CA GLU A 469 -24.40 -47.03 -13.26
C GLU A 469 -25.78 -47.71 -13.24
N PHE A 470 -26.84 -46.95 -13.56
CA PHE A 470 -28.20 -47.48 -13.65
C PHE A 470 -28.36 -48.54 -14.74
N LEU A 471 -27.83 -48.31 -15.96
CA LEU A 471 -27.91 -49.28 -17.05
C LEU A 471 -27.11 -50.54 -16.74
N LYS A 472 -25.94 -50.43 -16.10
CA LYS A 472 -25.18 -51.58 -15.61
C LYS A 472 -25.98 -52.41 -14.60
N GLN A 473 -26.68 -51.74 -13.69
CA GLN A 473 -27.58 -52.42 -12.75
C GLN A 473 -28.74 -53.12 -13.48
N LYS A 474 -29.33 -52.48 -14.50
CA LYS A 474 -30.44 -53.03 -15.29
C LYS A 474 -30.06 -54.14 -16.26
N SER A 475 -28.80 -54.24 -16.64
CA SER A 475 -28.31 -55.34 -17.48
C SER A 475 -28.47 -56.71 -16.81
N VAL A 476 -28.40 -56.78 -15.48
CA VAL A 476 -28.64 -58.02 -14.73
C VAL A 476 -30.08 -58.50 -14.90
N ASP A 477 -31.05 -57.57 -14.74
CA ASP A 477 -32.48 -57.85 -14.96
C ASP A 477 -32.75 -58.23 -16.42
N SER A 478 -32.13 -57.50 -17.36
CA SER A 478 -32.25 -57.69 -18.81
C SER A 478 -31.85 -59.11 -19.23
N LYS A 479 -30.68 -59.59 -18.76
CA LYS A 479 -30.18 -60.95 -19.05
C LYS A 479 -31.14 -62.02 -18.55
N ALA A 480 -31.67 -61.88 -17.33
CA ALA A 480 -32.62 -62.84 -16.77
C ALA A 480 -33.92 -62.92 -17.60
N ILE A 481 -34.45 -61.77 -18.03
CA ILE A 481 -35.67 -61.71 -18.86
C ILE A 481 -35.42 -62.28 -20.25
N LEU A 482 -34.28 -61.97 -20.87
CA LEU A 482 -33.90 -62.46 -22.19
C LEU A 482 -33.83 -63.99 -22.23
N GLN A 483 -33.24 -64.57 -21.19
CA GLN A 483 -33.12 -66.02 -21.06
C GLN A 483 -34.50 -66.68 -20.85
N ALA A 484 -35.38 -66.06 -20.07
CA ALA A 484 -36.74 -66.55 -19.80
C ALA A 484 -37.72 -66.42 -21.00
N ASP A 485 -37.43 -65.56 -21.98
CA ASP A 485 -38.33 -65.33 -23.12
C ASP A 485 -38.30 -66.51 -24.12
N LYS A 486 -39.43 -67.20 -24.26
CA LYS A 486 -39.61 -68.36 -25.15
C LYS A 486 -39.98 -67.98 -26.59
N LYS A 487 -40.27 -66.71 -26.86
CA LYS A 487 -40.59 -66.22 -28.22
C LYS A 487 -39.33 -66.09 -29.09
N LEU A 488 -38.17 -65.95 -28.46
CA LEU A 488 -36.89 -65.69 -29.13
C LEU A 488 -36.10 -66.97 -29.32
N THR A 489 -35.56 -67.14 -30.53
CA THR A 489 -34.59 -68.20 -30.84
C THR A 489 -33.24 -67.91 -30.19
N GLU A 490 -32.42 -68.95 -30.02
CA GLU A 490 -31.07 -68.80 -29.44
C GLU A 490 -30.18 -67.83 -30.24
N LYS A 491 -30.36 -67.78 -31.57
CA LYS A 491 -29.67 -66.82 -32.44
C LYS A 491 -30.13 -65.39 -32.18
N GLU A 492 -31.44 -65.16 -32.03
CA GLU A 492 -31.98 -63.82 -31.72
C GLU A 492 -31.60 -63.34 -30.33
N LYS A 493 -31.52 -64.25 -29.34
CA LYS A 493 -31.02 -63.93 -27.99
C LYS A 493 -29.57 -63.44 -28.04
N LYS A 494 -28.68 -64.14 -28.74
CA LYS A 494 -27.29 -63.71 -28.93
C LYS A 494 -27.18 -62.34 -29.61
N ILE A 495 -27.98 -62.08 -30.65
CA ILE A 495 -27.99 -60.78 -31.32
C ILE A 495 -28.41 -59.66 -30.35
N LYS A 496 -29.41 -59.91 -29.49
CA LYS A 496 -29.88 -58.94 -28.49
C LYS A 496 -28.85 -58.70 -27.38
N GLU A 497 -28.16 -59.73 -26.91
CA GLU A 497 -27.04 -59.59 -25.95
C GLU A 497 -25.92 -58.71 -26.51
N GLU A 498 -25.52 -58.92 -27.77
CA GLU A 498 -24.48 -58.10 -28.40
C GLU A 498 -24.93 -56.65 -28.61
N LYS A 499 -26.20 -56.41 -28.96
CA LYS A 499 -26.77 -55.04 -29.04
C LYS A 499 -26.78 -54.35 -27.68
N GLU A 500 -27.15 -55.04 -26.61
CA GLU A 500 -27.13 -54.49 -25.25
C GLU A 500 -25.70 -54.15 -24.80
N LYS A 501 -24.73 -55.05 -25.06
CA LYS A 501 -23.31 -54.77 -24.80
C LYS A 501 -22.82 -53.52 -25.54
N ALA A 502 -23.18 -53.38 -26.83
CA ALA A 502 -22.83 -52.21 -27.61
C ALA A 502 -23.42 -50.92 -27.02
N ALA A 503 -24.69 -50.94 -26.59
CA ALA A 503 -25.34 -49.80 -25.95
C ALA A 503 -24.70 -49.42 -24.60
N LEU A 504 -24.32 -50.39 -23.78
CA LEU A 504 -23.60 -50.15 -22.51
C LEU A 504 -22.22 -49.52 -22.75
N LEU A 505 -21.49 -49.99 -23.77
CA LEU A 505 -20.21 -49.42 -24.15
C LEU A 505 -20.36 -47.98 -24.67
N GLU A 506 -21.40 -47.72 -25.47
CA GLU A 506 -21.70 -46.36 -25.94
C GLU A 506 -22.01 -45.41 -24.78
N GLN A 507 -22.74 -45.88 -23.75
CA GLN A 507 -22.99 -45.10 -22.55
C GLN A 507 -21.73 -44.85 -21.73
N GLU A 508 -20.86 -45.85 -21.59
CA GLU A 508 -19.56 -45.68 -20.92
C GLU A 508 -18.66 -44.68 -21.66
N ILE A 509 -18.71 -44.65 -23.00
CA ILE A 509 -18.03 -43.64 -23.81
C ILE A 509 -18.59 -42.25 -23.49
N LYS A 510 -19.92 -42.07 -23.46
CA LYS A 510 -20.57 -40.79 -23.11
C LYS A 510 -20.18 -40.29 -21.72
N ALA A 511 -20.14 -41.17 -20.72
CA ALA A 511 -19.71 -40.83 -19.37
C ALA A 511 -18.23 -40.41 -19.30
N ARG A 512 -17.36 -41.05 -20.09
CA ARG A 512 -15.95 -40.66 -20.22
C ARG A 512 -15.78 -39.33 -20.97
N GLU A 513 -16.56 -39.10 -22.02
CA GLU A 513 -16.56 -37.83 -22.76
C GLU A 513 -17.05 -36.66 -21.91
N GLU A 514 -18.08 -36.87 -21.07
CA GLU A 514 -18.52 -35.90 -20.06
C GLU A 514 -17.36 -35.55 -19.13
N LYS A 515 -16.72 -36.54 -18.49
CA LYS A 515 -15.56 -36.31 -17.60
C LYS A 515 -14.42 -35.54 -18.28
N LEU A 516 -14.12 -35.84 -19.54
CA LEU A 516 -13.09 -35.13 -20.29
C LEU A 516 -13.47 -33.67 -20.53
N ARG A 517 -14.73 -33.40 -20.91
CA ARG A 517 -15.24 -32.04 -21.11
C ARG A 517 -15.16 -31.21 -19.84
N GLN A 518 -15.52 -31.80 -18.70
CA GLN A 518 -15.43 -31.14 -17.39
C GLN A 518 -13.98 -30.79 -17.02
N LEU A 519 -13.02 -31.68 -17.34
CA LEU A 519 -11.60 -31.42 -17.12
C LEU A 519 -11.08 -30.29 -18.03
N GLU A 520 -11.50 -30.26 -19.30
CA GLU A 520 -11.15 -29.20 -20.24
C GLU A 520 -11.71 -27.83 -19.80
N GLU A 521 -12.98 -27.77 -19.39
CA GLU A 521 -13.60 -26.56 -18.83
C GLU A 521 -12.88 -26.08 -17.57
N LYS A 522 -12.47 -27.00 -16.68
CA LYS A 522 -11.70 -26.67 -15.48
C LYS A 522 -10.35 -26.03 -15.82
N MET A 523 -9.62 -26.59 -16.77
CA MET A 523 -8.34 -26.02 -17.18
C MET A 523 -8.49 -24.66 -17.85
N GLU A 524 -9.50 -24.47 -18.69
CA GLU A 524 -9.76 -23.19 -19.34
C GLU A 524 -10.12 -22.10 -18.31
N ALA A 525 -10.94 -22.43 -17.30
CA ALA A 525 -11.26 -21.51 -16.21
C ALA A 525 -10.01 -21.08 -15.42
N VAL A 526 -9.10 -22.04 -15.13
CA VAL A 526 -7.81 -21.75 -14.48
C VAL A 526 -6.94 -20.85 -15.36
N ARG A 527 -6.87 -21.12 -16.67
CA ARG A 527 -6.11 -20.33 -17.65
C ARG A 527 -6.60 -18.88 -17.68
N GLN A 528 -7.91 -18.67 -17.82
CA GLN A 528 -8.48 -17.33 -17.86
C GLN A 528 -8.33 -16.57 -16.53
N SER A 529 -8.43 -17.27 -15.39
CA SER A 529 -8.18 -16.67 -14.07
C SER A 529 -6.73 -16.20 -13.93
N ASN A 530 -5.76 -16.96 -14.45
CA ASN A 530 -4.35 -16.56 -14.45
C ASN A 530 -4.10 -15.35 -15.38
N GLU A 531 -4.69 -15.34 -16.59
CA GLU A 531 -4.57 -14.20 -17.52
C GLU A 531 -5.14 -12.90 -16.93
N GLU A 532 -6.32 -12.95 -16.33
CA GLU A 532 -6.95 -11.79 -15.67
C GLU A 532 -6.07 -11.27 -14.52
N ARG A 533 -5.46 -12.18 -13.75
CA ARG A 533 -4.56 -11.82 -12.65
C ARG A 533 -3.29 -11.14 -13.14
N MET A 534 -2.68 -11.65 -14.21
CA MET A 534 -1.51 -11.04 -14.83
C MET A 534 -1.82 -9.62 -15.31
N ARG A 535 -3.01 -9.41 -15.86
CA ARG A 535 -3.49 -8.08 -16.25
C ARG A 535 -3.59 -7.14 -15.05
N GLN A 536 -4.26 -7.56 -13.98
CA GLN A 536 -4.41 -6.75 -12.76
C GLN A 536 -3.08 -6.43 -12.08
N MET A 537 -2.14 -7.38 -12.06
CA MET A 537 -0.80 -7.16 -11.51
C MET A 537 -0.01 -6.14 -12.35
N LYS A 538 -0.10 -6.22 -13.67
CA LYS A 538 0.52 -5.27 -14.59
C LYS A 538 -0.06 -3.86 -14.41
N GLU A 539 -1.39 -3.73 -14.35
CA GLU A 539 -2.06 -2.46 -14.12
C GLU A 539 -1.64 -1.80 -12.80
N LYS A 540 -1.58 -2.58 -11.70
CA LYS A 540 -1.11 -2.09 -10.40
C LYS A 540 0.35 -1.63 -10.47
N MET A 541 1.22 -2.41 -11.09
CA MET A 541 2.65 -2.08 -11.21
C MET A 541 2.86 -0.81 -12.05
N ASP A 542 2.12 -0.67 -13.16
CA ASP A 542 2.19 0.51 -14.02
C ASP A 542 1.71 1.78 -13.29
N GLU A 543 0.63 1.67 -12.49
CA GLU A 543 0.13 2.79 -11.68
C GLU A 543 1.09 3.16 -10.53
N GLU A 544 1.64 2.19 -9.81
CA GLU A 544 2.66 2.44 -8.79
C GLU A 544 3.91 3.12 -9.39
N MET A 545 4.36 2.65 -10.57
CA MET A 545 5.47 3.27 -11.30
C MET A 545 5.16 4.70 -11.73
N ARG A 546 3.95 4.97 -12.24
CA ARG A 546 3.53 6.31 -12.66
C ARG A 546 3.54 7.28 -11.47
N LEU A 547 2.92 6.89 -10.35
CA LEU A 547 2.88 7.70 -9.13
C LEU A 547 4.29 7.98 -8.59
N GLN A 548 5.16 6.97 -8.61
CA GLN A 548 6.55 7.14 -8.19
C GLN A 548 7.32 8.12 -9.08
N ARG A 549 7.15 8.06 -10.40
CA ARG A 549 7.80 8.99 -11.34
C ARG A 549 7.35 10.43 -11.13
N GLU A 550 6.03 10.67 -11.09
CA GLU A 550 5.49 12.01 -10.90
C GLU A 550 5.98 12.67 -9.61
N GLU A 551 6.12 11.89 -8.54
CA GLU A 551 6.59 12.41 -7.27
C GLU A 551 8.09 12.62 -7.21
N THR A 552 8.86 11.72 -7.82
CA THR A 552 10.31 11.90 -7.96
C THR A 552 10.57 13.19 -8.75
N GLU A 553 9.80 13.45 -9.80
CA GLU A 553 9.84 14.68 -10.58
C GLU A 553 9.43 15.91 -9.76
N ARG A 554 8.36 15.84 -8.96
CA ARG A 554 7.97 16.95 -8.05
C ARG A 554 9.05 17.25 -7.01
N ALA A 555 9.65 16.22 -6.41
CA ALA A 555 10.72 16.37 -5.42
C ALA A 555 11.99 16.93 -6.07
N MET A 556 12.34 16.48 -7.28
CA MET A 556 13.45 17.00 -8.06
C MET A 556 13.24 18.47 -8.41
N ASN A 557 12.06 18.84 -8.90
CA ASN A 557 11.72 20.22 -9.23
C ASN A 557 11.78 21.15 -8.00
N ARG A 558 11.43 20.65 -6.80
CA ARG A 558 11.61 21.40 -5.55
C ARG A 558 13.09 21.64 -5.24
N LYS A 559 13.92 20.57 -5.24
CA LYS A 559 15.37 20.69 -5.01
C LYS A 559 16.06 21.61 -6.01
N LEU A 560 15.67 21.53 -7.30
CA LEU A 560 16.23 22.39 -8.34
C LEU A 560 15.88 23.88 -8.12
N ARG A 561 14.67 24.18 -7.65
CA ARG A 561 14.29 25.56 -7.30
C ARG A 561 15.07 26.07 -6.09
N GLU A 562 15.13 25.28 -5.02
CA GLU A 562 15.91 25.65 -3.83
C GLU A 562 17.39 25.89 -4.16
N GLN A 563 17.99 25.05 -5.01
CA GLN A 563 19.37 25.23 -5.45
C GLN A 563 19.55 26.44 -6.36
N ALA A 564 18.58 26.71 -7.25
CA ALA A 564 18.59 27.92 -8.09
C ALA A 564 18.47 29.19 -7.25
N ASP A 565 17.62 29.19 -6.22
CA ASP A 565 17.45 30.31 -5.30
C ASP A 565 18.73 30.55 -4.48
N LEU A 566 19.40 29.49 -4.02
CA LEU A 566 20.69 29.59 -3.31
C LEU A 566 21.80 30.15 -4.21
N LEU A 567 21.91 29.68 -5.45
CA LEU A 567 22.87 30.19 -6.43
C LEU A 567 22.59 31.65 -6.77
N GLN A 568 21.34 32.01 -7.03
CA GLN A 568 20.96 33.39 -7.32
C GLN A 568 21.28 34.30 -6.13
N LYS A 569 21.09 33.84 -4.89
CA LYS A 569 21.45 34.56 -3.67
C LYS A 569 22.97 34.73 -3.52
N SER A 570 23.77 33.66 -3.72
CA SER A 570 25.24 33.76 -3.64
C SER A 570 25.80 34.72 -4.69
N PHE A 571 25.31 34.65 -5.93
CA PHE A 571 25.71 35.59 -7.00
C PHE A 571 25.34 37.05 -6.68
N LYS A 572 24.23 37.28 -5.98
CA LYS A 572 23.75 38.62 -5.61
C LYS A 572 24.55 39.20 -4.45
N GLU A 573 24.87 38.37 -3.45
CA GLU A 573 25.72 38.73 -2.32
C GLU A 573 27.15 39.09 -2.79
N GLU A 574 27.75 38.27 -3.66
CA GLU A 574 29.08 38.56 -4.24
C GLU A 574 29.09 39.83 -5.10
N ALA A 575 28.05 40.05 -5.92
CA ALA A 575 27.93 41.26 -6.73
C ALA A 575 27.70 42.53 -5.88
N ASP A 576 27.04 42.42 -4.73
CA ASP A 576 26.82 43.52 -3.79
C ASP A 576 28.09 43.87 -3.00
N VAL A 577 28.86 42.86 -2.56
CA VAL A 577 30.18 43.06 -1.95
C VAL A 577 31.13 43.75 -2.95
N MET A 578 31.15 43.27 -4.19
CA MET A 578 32.00 43.84 -5.25
C MET A 578 31.58 45.26 -5.65
N ARG A 579 30.28 45.60 -5.55
CA ARG A 579 29.78 46.98 -5.71
C ARG A 579 30.20 47.88 -4.55
N GLN A 580 30.11 47.41 -3.31
CA GLN A 580 30.52 48.17 -2.13
C GLN A 580 32.03 48.43 -2.13
N GLU A 581 32.84 47.43 -2.49
CA GLU A 581 34.30 47.59 -2.66
C GLU A 581 34.63 48.60 -3.77
N MET A 582 33.90 48.58 -4.89
CA MET A 582 34.06 49.59 -5.95
C MET A 582 33.69 51.02 -5.51
N GLU A 583 32.64 51.20 -4.71
CA GLU A 583 32.25 52.52 -4.21
C GLU A 583 33.21 53.05 -3.14
N GLU A 584 33.65 52.19 -2.22
CA GLU A 584 34.67 52.54 -1.21
C GLU A 584 36.01 52.90 -1.88
N PHE A 585 36.40 52.18 -2.94
CA PHE A 585 37.61 52.44 -3.70
C PHE A 585 37.55 53.72 -4.55
N LYS A 586 36.41 54.03 -5.18
CA LYS A 586 36.19 55.31 -5.88
C LYS A 586 36.26 56.51 -4.93
N ARG A 587 35.88 56.31 -3.67
CA ARG A 587 35.94 57.33 -2.62
C ARG A 587 37.36 57.57 -2.11
N GLN A 588 38.26 56.58 -2.26
CA GLN A 588 39.65 56.64 -1.80
C GLN A 588 40.67 57.07 -2.86
N ASN A 589 40.31 57.06 -4.16
CA ASN A 589 41.23 57.40 -5.24
C ASN A 589 40.79 58.65 -6.02
N THR A 590 41.33 59.80 -5.62
CA THR A 590 41.36 61.02 -6.44
C THR A 590 42.73 61.33 -7.05
N GLU A 591 43.78 60.52 -6.87
CA GLU A 591 45.06 60.79 -7.57
C GLU A 591 45.99 59.56 -7.72
N SER A 592 46.40 59.33 -8.97
CA SER A 592 47.68 58.75 -9.43
C SER A 592 47.88 57.22 -9.63
N ASN A 593 48.20 56.88 -10.89
CA ASN A 593 49.17 55.90 -11.42
C ASN A 593 49.40 54.53 -10.74
N ARG A 594 48.36 53.92 -10.17
CA ARG A 594 48.33 52.46 -9.84
C ARG A 594 47.29 51.65 -10.60
N ALA A 595 46.54 52.30 -11.51
CA ALA A 595 45.45 51.67 -12.26
C ALA A 595 45.91 50.51 -13.16
N GLY A 596 47.13 50.58 -13.73
CA GLY A 596 47.65 49.54 -14.63
C GLY A 596 48.01 48.21 -13.94
N GLU A 597 48.61 48.25 -12.75
CA GLU A 597 48.90 47.04 -11.96
C GLU A 597 47.61 46.39 -11.41
N LEU A 598 46.63 47.21 -11.04
CA LEU A 598 45.35 46.73 -10.54
C LEU A 598 44.48 46.11 -11.65
N VAL A 599 44.51 46.66 -12.87
CA VAL A 599 43.85 46.03 -14.04
C VAL A 599 44.46 44.67 -14.34
N ALA A 600 45.79 44.51 -14.25
CA ALA A 600 46.43 43.21 -14.42
C ALA A 600 46.10 42.22 -13.27
N ILE A 601 45.93 42.70 -12.03
CA ILE A 601 45.47 41.87 -10.90
C ILE A 601 43.98 41.52 -11.06
N LEU A 602 43.15 42.44 -11.55
CA LEU A 602 41.73 42.25 -11.85
C LEU A 602 41.54 41.27 -13.00
N GLU A 603 42.28 41.39 -14.09
CA GLU A 603 42.28 40.43 -15.20
C GLU A 603 42.77 39.06 -14.74
N ASN A 604 43.81 38.97 -13.91
CA ASN A 604 44.24 37.70 -13.30
C ASN A 604 43.25 37.15 -12.27
N SER A 605 42.43 38.00 -11.63
CA SER A 605 41.37 37.57 -10.71
C SER A 605 40.13 37.11 -11.47
N SER A 606 39.70 37.83 -12.51
CA SER A 606 38.64 37.46 -13.44
C SER A 606 39.02 36.20 -14.22
N ARG A 607 40.29 36.02 -14.60
CA ARG A 607 40.75 34.78 -15.22
C ARG A 607 40.77 33.61 -14.24
N ARG A 608 41.17 33.84 -12.98
CA ARG A 608 41.01 32.84 -11.90
C ARG A 608 39.54 32.54 -11.62
N HIS A 609 38.67 33.54 -11.72
CA HIS A 609 37.23 33.39 -11.54
C HIS A 609 36.58 32.67 -12.72
N GLU A 610 37.04 32.92 -13.95
CA GLU A 610 36.66 32.15 -15.14
C GLU A 610 37.18 30.71 -15.07
N GLU A 611 38.39 30.50 -14.56
CA GLU A 611 38.96 29.17 -14.29
C GLU A 611 38.19 28.46 -13.16
N GLU A 612 37.77 29.14 -12.09
CA GLU A 612 36.94 28.60 -11.00
C GLU A 612 35.50 28.33 -11.45
N VAL A 613 34.90 29.22 -12.24
CA VAL A 613 33.60 29.02 -12.89
C VAL A 613 33.68 27.88 -13.90
N ALA A 614 34.76 27.75 -14.65
CA ALA A 614 34.99 26.61 -15.54
C ALA A 614 35.16 25.32 -14.74
N THR A 615 35.84 25.35 -13.59
CA THR A 615 36.00 24.21 -12.67
C THR A 615 34.66 23.83 -12.03
N MET A 616 33.84 24.80 -11.64
CA MET A 616 32.47 24.60 -11.14
C MET A 616 31.52 24.11 -12.23
N MET A 617 31.66 24.58 -13.47
CA MET A 617 30.92 24.04 -14.61
C MET A 617 31.39 22.63 -14.98
N GLN A 618 32.67 22.31 -14.77
CA GLN A 618 33.20 20.95 -14.84
C GLN A 618 32.63 20.08 -13.71
N GLN A 619 32.55 20.57 -12.48
CA GLN A 619 31.90 19.87 -11.37
C GLN A 619 30.40 19.70 -11.62
N ARG A 620 29.71 20.68 -12.21
CA ARG A 620 28.32 20.58 -12.70
C ARG A 620 28.19 19.55 -13.81
N SER A 621 29.14 19.47 -14.73
CA SER A 621 29.22 18.43 -15.77
C SER A 621 29.42 17.04 -15.15
N VAL A 622 30.31 16.91 -14.17
CA VAL A 622 30.56 15.66 -13.45
C VAL A 622 29.34 15.25 -12.60
N GLN A 623 28.66 16.19 -11.94
CA GLN A 623 27.42 15.93 -11.23
C GLN A 623 26.26 15.62 -12.18
N MET A 624 26.13 16.31 -13.32
CA MET A 624 25.19 15.95 -14.37
C MET A 624 25.49 14.57 -14.94
N MET A 625 26.76 14.22 -15.15
CA MET A 625 27.16 12.87 -15.58
C MET A 625 26.88 11.83 -14.51
N ALA A 626 27.05 12.14 -13.22
CA ALA A 626 26.70 11.25 -12.11
C ALA A 626 25.17 11.06 -11.99
N ILE A 627 24.40 12.12 -12.22
CA ILE A 627 22.93 12.08 -12.30
C ILE A 627 22.48 11.31 -13.55
N GLN A 628 23.12 11.53 -14.70
CA GLN A 628 22.86 10.78 -15.92
C GLN A 628 23.24 9.31 -15.74
N GLN A 629 24.32 8.99 -15.02
CA GLN A 629 24.67 7.63 -14.64
C GLN A 629 23.66 7.04 -13.66
N MET A 630 23.06 7.82 -12.74
CA MET A 630 21.95 7.36 -11.91
C MET A 630 20.68 7.11 -12.72
N ILE A 631 20.40 7.93 -13.75
CA ILE A 631 19.31 7.70 -14.71
C ILE A 631 19.58 6.42 -15.49
N VAL A 632 20.78 6.25 -16.06
CA VAL A 632 21.17 5.04 -16.79
C VAL A 632 21.17 3.81 -15.89
N ARG A 633 21.56 3.92 -14.62
CA ARG A 633 21.46 2.83 -13.62
C ARG A 633 20.01 2.50 -13.29
N SER A 634 19.18 3.51 -13.11
CA SER A 634 17.73 3.32 -12.88
C SER A 634 17.06 2.73 -14.12
N GLU A 635 17.42 3.17 -15.32
CA GLU A 635 16.96 2.59 -16.60
C GLU A 635 17.47 1.16 -16.78
N ALA A 636 18.70 0.85 -16.34
CA ALA A 636 19.23 -0.51 -16.35
C ALA A 636 18.53 -1.41 -15.32
N GLU A 637 18.18 -0.90 -14.13
CA GLU A 637 17.35 -1.61 -13.15
C GLU A 637 15.92 -1.80 -13.66
N ILE A 638 15.35 -0.80 -14.34
CA ILE A 638 14.05 -0.88 -15.02
C ILE A 638 14.11 -1.92 -16.15
N ASN A 639 15.18 -1.95 -16.93
CA ASN A 639 15.35 -2.94 -18.00
C ASN A 639 15.58 -4.34 -17.42
N ARG A 640 16.30 -4.49 -16.30
CA ARG A 640 16.41 -5.77 -15.57
C ARG A 640 15.07 -6.21 -15.00
N ALA A 641 14.24 -5.28 -14.50
CA ALA A 641 12.90 -5.59 -14.03
C ALA A 641 11.97 -5.99 -15.18
N ARG A 642 12.11 -5.36 -16.36
CA ARG A 642 11.41 -5.75 -17.60
C ARG A 642 11.88 -7.10 -18.13
N GLU A 643 13.19 -7.38 -18.10
CA GLU A 643 13.76 -8.68 -18.45
C GLU A 643 13.29 -9.75 -17.46
N PHE A 644 13.25 -9.46 -16.17
CA PHE A 644 12.71 -10.36 -15.16
C PHE A 644 11.22 -10.62 -15.40
N ALA A 645 10.43 -9.59 -15.70
CA ALA A 645 9.03 -9.74 -16.09
C ALA A 645 8.89 -10.60 -17.36
N ALA A 646 9.74 -10.40 -18.37
CA ALA A 646 9.76 -11.22 -19.59
C ALA A 646 10.24 -12.67 -19.35
N ILE A 647 11.12 -12.89 -18.37
CA ILE A 647 11.55 -14.23 -17.93
C ILE A 647 10.41 -14.93 -17.19
N VAL A 648 9.67 -14.22 -16.35
CA VAL A 648 8.46 -14.74 -15.69
C VAL A 648 7.38 -15.05 -16.72
N GLU A 649 7.19 -14.18 -17.72
CA GLU A 649 6.25 -14.36 -18.83
C GLU A 649 6.63 -15.58 -19.69
N ASN A 650 7.93 -15.75 -20.01
CA ASN A 650 8.44 -16.94 -20.70
C ASN A 650 8.36 -18.22 -19.83
N SER A 651 8.51 -18.11 -18.52
CA SER A 651 8.38 -19.24 -17.59
C SER A 651 6.91 -19.69 -17.50
N SER A 652 5.99 -18.72 -17.42
CA SER A 652 4.55 -18.95 -17.46
C SER A 652 4.14 -19.60 -18.78
N ARG A 653 4.64 -19.08 -19.91
CA ARG A 653 4.41 -19.65 -21.24
C ARG A 653 4.99 -21.07 -21.38
N ARG A 654 6.18 -21.34 -20.83
CA ARG A 654 6.74 -22.70 -20.77
C ARG A 654 5.92 -23.64 -19.91
N HIS A 655 5.32 -23.15 -18.83
CA HIS A 655 4.42 -23.94 -17.99
C HIS A 655 3.11 -24.27 -18.74
N GLU A 656 2.57 -23.32 -19.49
CA GLU A 656 1.43 -23.53 -20.40
C GLU A 656 1.76 -24.54 -21.51
N GLU A 657 2.94 -24.45 -22.14
CA GLU A 657 3.43 -25.42 -23.12
C GLU A 657 3.58 -26.82 -22.50
N LEU A 658 4.08 -26.92 -21.26
CA LEU A 658 4.21 -28.19 -20.54
C LEU A 658 2.84 -28.80 -20.23
N MET A 659 1.87 -27.99 -19.80
CA MET A 659 0.49 -28.42 -19.56
C MET A 659 -0.20 -28.85 -20.85
N ALA A 660 0.01 -28.13 -21.95
CA ALA A 660 -0.47 -28.51 -23.29
C ALA A 660 0.15 -29.83 -23.77
N MET A 661 1.44 -30.05 -23.53
CA MET A 661 2.12 -31.32 -23.81
C MET A 661 1.56 -32.47 -22.97
N MET A 662 1.31 -32.27 -21.67
CA MET A 662 0.69 -33.31 -20.83
C MET A 662 -0.72 -33.67 -21.31
N MET A 663 -1.49 -32.69 -21.79
CA MET A 663 -2.81 -32.92 -22.38
C MET A 663 -2.74 -33.67 -23.70
N GLN A 664 -1.77 -33.35 -24.57
CA GLN A 664 -1.51 -34.15 -25.77
C GLN A 664 -1.11 -35.59 -25.42
N GLN A 665 -0.27 -35.78 -24.42
CA GLN A 665 0.13 -37.10 -23.93
C GLN A 665 -1.07 -37.90 -23.40
N TYR A 666 -1.96 -37.26 -22.64
CA TYR A 666 -3.17 -37.89 -22.11
C TYR A 666 -4.15 -38.28 -23.22
N ARG A 667 -4.38 -37.37 -24.19
CA ARG A 667 -5.18 -37.66 -25.39
C ARG A 667 -4.59 -38.80 -26.22
N ALA A 668 -3.26 -38.83 -26.41
CA ALA A 668 -2.58 -39.90 -27.13
C ALA A 668 -2.70 -41.27 -26.41
N ASN A 669 -2.58 -41.29 -25.08
CA ASN A 669 -2.78 -42.51 -24.28
C ASN A 669 -4.22 -43.03 -24.38
N MET A 670 -5.22 -42.15 -24.43
CA MET A 670 -6.63 -42.52 -24.63
C MET A 670 -6.90 -43.11 -26.02
N MET A 671 -6.31 -42.52 -27.08
CA MET A 671 -6.39 -43.08 -28.43
C MET A 671 -5.69 -44.44 -28.57
N ALA A 672 -4.58 -44.64 -27.86
CA ALA A 672 -3.88 -45.93 -27.82
C ALA A 672 -4.70 -47.03 -27.12
N VAL A 673 -5.49 -46.68 -26.10
CA VAL A 673 -6.45 -47.60 -25.46
C VAL A 673 -7.64 -47.92 -26.38
N HIS A 674 -8.03 -46.98 -27.26
CA HIS A 674 -9.04 -47.23 -28.29
C HIS A 674 -8.51 -48.13 -29.43
N SER A 675 -7.27 -47.93 -29.89
CA SER A 675 -6.68 -48.72 -30.98
C SER A 675 -6.29 -50.15 -30.55
N SER A 676 -5.84 -50.34 -29.31
CA SER A 676 -5.49 -51.66 -28.77
C SER A 676 -6.69 -52.57 -28.53
N ASN A 677 -7.88 -52.01 -28.32
CA ASN A 677 -9.12 -52.80 -28.16
C ASN A 677 -9.89 -53.01 -29.48
N GLY A 678 -9.68 -52.18 -30.50
CA GLY A 678 -10.22 -52.41 -31.85
C GLY A 678 -9.54 -53.52 -32.64
N CYS A 679 -8.34 -53.96 -32.21
CA CYS A 679 -7.55 -54.98 -32.90
C CYS A 679 -7.80 -56.42 -32.37
N ARG A 680 -8.76 -56.62 -31.45
CA ARG A 680 -9.15 -57.95 -30.94
C ARG A 680 -10.45 -58.51 -31.51
N THR A 681 -11.05 -57.84 -32.48
CA THR A 681 -12.17 -58.36 -33.29
C THR A 681 -11.84 -58.21 -34.77
N MET A 682 -10.97 -59.10 -35.27
CA MET A 682 -11.06 -59.67 -36.61
C MET A 682 -10.91 -61.18 -36.50
#